data_AF-A0A3S6N414-F1
#
_entry.id   AF-A0A3S6N414-F1
#
_cell.length_a   1.000
_cell.length_b   1.000
_cell.length_c   1.000
_cell.angle_alpha   90.00
_cell.angle_beta   90.00
_cell.angle_gamma   90.00
#
_symmetry.space_group_name_H-M   'P 1'
#
loop_
_entity.id
_entity.type
_entity.pdbx_description
1 polymer ?
#
loop_
_entity_poly.entity_id
_entity_poly.type
_entity_poly.pdbx_seq_one_letter_code
_entity_poly.pdbx_strand_id
1 'polypeptide(L)'
;MLDLFTEPISSALCSGSSAMASCRNVPSRGIANVDGGRQIGLVSTKPTRHSFRKSGLGRKIPRSSASRFAVTRRLIAIKAVSIIDAPAQSSSRPSNLEQELRDLKKLQAKLRAAETQREKIQIINQQRRVASFLERNETLKDLLDFESLEQRQFYLLKCLVAIGQEHVLLVEQSWLDLKQGPENRGQSRSSSPLKNALYVLLSMIENWEKTGDYAKCPTFFNLKIGENSVETVNAKNKSCKEEISHAMDKLLSTLEDVETFYDCIGGIVGYQVAILELILASKNEWHSLRSQYHQDFSDASSLNEFHVPLGPDLSKNIEYAAQAAVWGIEGLPELGEVYPLGGSGDRLGLIDKETGHSLPVAMLPYCGRTLLEGLIRDLQAREFLYYKTYGKQHITPVAIMTSAAKDNHKHIMALCEKHDWFGRGRRSFQLFEQPLVPTVDAEEGKWVKSEPFKLVLKPGGHGVIWKLASDKGIFDWFYSHGCRSATVRQISNPVAATDVTLLALAGTGLRNGKKLGFASCQRSVGASEGVNVLLERNTIAGCWEYGLTCIEYTEFDKLGIIDAPVSPGSVQAQYPANTNVLYVDLATVERIGSSKSEASLPGMILNLKKPINYEDYLGVKHSIYAGRLECTMQNVADSLFTSYPYRCFSKVQENLDTFIVYNERRKVTSSAKRERKAMDKSLHQTPDGSLLDIMRNAYDLLVSCNIQMDKVEDNTLYLNSGPPFLVFLHPALGPLWEVIRQKFRGGSITNGSELQLEIAEFSWVDVQLDGSLIILAENIMGFEKSSENEDAMLHYGQQCGKCRLQNVKIENKGVDWKSSENVYWQHKVDRLESVKIVLHGNAEFDARDVVLKGDHLFEVPDGHRLQIVTGDSGLSSTMEPIIDETSICGSWHWKYTLHNSHFNLEMVQL
;
A
#
# COMPACT_ATOMS: atom_id res chain seq x y z
N MET A 1 -8.31 -30.38 -50.64
CA MET A 1 -9.65 -31.00 -50.62
C MET A 1 -10.34 -30.37 -49.41
N LEU A 2 -11.16 -29.31 -49.57
CA LEU A 2 -12.51 -29.29 -50.19
C LEU A 2 -13.38 -30.32 -49.47
N ASP A 3 -14.35 -29.95 -48.63
CA ASP A 3 -15.53 -29.08 -48.83
C ASP A 3 -15.94 -28.39 -47.50
N LEU A 4 -16.68 -27.27 -47.34
CA LEU A 4 -17.60 -26.39 -48.09
C LEU A 4 -18.99 -26.31 -47.40
N PHE A 5 -19.72 -25.20 -47.66
CA PHE A 5 -21.02 -24.75 -47.10
C PHE A 5 -20.94 -24.12 -45.68
N THR A 6 -21.11 -22.81 -45.41
CA THR A 6 -21.95 -21.68 -45.93
C THR A 6 -23.38 -21.58 -45.38
N GLU A 7 -23.58 -20.68 -44.40
CA GLU A 7 -24.47 -19.48 -44.47
C GLU A 7 -26.00 -19.59 -44.79
N PRO A 8 -26.86 -18.54 -44.58
CA PRO A 8 -26.84 -17.43 -43.59
C PRO A 8 -28.26 -16.86 -43.19
N ILE A 9 -28.26 -15.64 -42.59
CA ILE A 9 -29.31 -14.57 -42.59
C ILE A 9 -30.59 -14.78 -41.75
N SER A 10 -30.79 -13.88 -40.77
CA SER A 10 -31.98 -12.99 -40.75
C SER A 10 -31.72 -11.76 -39.86
N SER A 11 -31.94 -10.58 -40.42
CA SER A 11 -31.84 -9.27 -39.75
C SER A 11 -33.22 -8.62 -39.62
N ALA A 12 -33.44 -7.83 -38.55
CA ALA A 12 -34.54 -6.88 -38.49
C ALA A 12 -34.12 -5.62 -37.71
N LEU A 13 -34.52 -4.46 -38.22
CA LEU A 13 -34.03 -3.14 -37.84
C LEU A 13 -35.15 -2.24 -37.26
N CYS A 14 -34.71 -1.31 -36.39
CA CYS A 14 -35.21 0.06 -36.23
C CYS A 14 -36.59 0.38 -35.59
N SER A 15 -36.56 1.56 -34.95
CA SER A 15 -37.67 2.45 -34.51
C SER A 15 -38.51 2.00 -33.31
N GLY A 16 -38.98 2.89 -32.43
CA GLY A 16 -38.80 4.36 -32.41
C GLY A 16 -39.32 4.99 -31.10
N SER A 17 -39.01 6.28 -30.90
CA SER A 17 -39.27 7.05 -29.67
C SER A 17 -40.75 7.27 -29.33
N SER A 18 -41.10 7.44 -28.05
CA SER A 18 -41.48 8.76 -27.46
C SER A 18 -42.48 8.74 -26.27
N ALA A 19 -42.32 9.76 -25.40
CA ALA A 19 -43.33 10.55 -24.69
C ALA A 19 -44.25 9.95 -23.58
N MET A 20 -43.89 10.32 -22.33
CA MET A 20 -44.67 11.09 -21.32
C MET A 20 -46.10 10.71 -20.85
N ALA A 21 -46.27 10.89 -19.53
CA ALA A 21 -47.45 11.40 -18.81
C ALA A 21 -48.70 10.50 -18.67
N SER A 22 -49.57 10.64 -17.66
CA SER A 22 -49.41 11.13 -16.27
C SER A 22 -50.68 10.81 -15.44
N CYS A 23 -50.59 11.01 -14.11
CA CYS A 23 -51.70 11.41 -13.22
C CYS A 23 -52.78 10.42 -12.72
N ARG A 24 -52.91 10.42 -11.38
CA ARG A 24 -54.16 10.48 -10.56
C ARG A 24 -54.98 9.18 -10.36
N ASN A 25 -55.71 9.00 -9.24
CA ASN A 25 -55.58 9.46 -7.83
C ASN A 25 -56.74 8.85 -6.99
N VAL A 26 -56.53 8.56 -5.69
CA VAL A 26 -57.54 8.72 -4.59
C VAL A 26 -58.74 7.71 -4.61
N PRO A 27 -59.49 7.42 -3.50
CA PRO A 27 -59.59 8.09 -2.18
C PRO A 27 -59.36 7.25 -0.91
N SER A 28 -59.43 7.99 0.20
CA SER A 28 -59.25 7.66 1.62
C SER A 28 -60.56 7.55 2.43
N ARG A 29 -60.46 7.05 3.69
CA ARG A 29 -61.29 7.30 4.91
C ARG A 29 -60.79 6.35 6.03
N GLY A 30 -60.69 6.66 7.33
CA GLY A 30 -60.75 7.93 8.07
C GLY A 30 -61.33 7.79 9.51
N ILE A 31 -60.65 8.35 10.53
CA ILE A 31 -61.20 8.78 11.87
C ILE A 31 -61.47 7.59 12.88
N ALA A 32 -61.31 7.64 14.22
CA ALA A 32 -61.17 8.71 15.26
C ALA A 32 -60.34 8.29 16.52
N ASN A 33 -60.06 9.28 17.41
CA ASN A 33 -59.53 9.14 18.79
C ASN A 33 -60.61 8.70 19.82
N VAL A 34 -60.20 8.29 21.05
CA VAL A 34 -60.72 8.77 22.37
C VAL A 34 -59.70 8.45 23.51
N ASP A 35 -59.59 9.36 24.49
CA ASP A 35 -58.78 9.27 25.73
C ASP A 35 -59.35 8.37 26.85
N GLY A 36 -58.53 8.05 27.87
CA GLY A 36 -59.04 7.75 29.22
C GLY A 36 -58.12 6.89 30.12
N GLY A 37 -57.51 7.49 31.15
CA GLY A 37 -56.72 6.76 32.15
C GLY A 37 -57.34 6.75 33.56
N ARG A 38 -56.73 6.04 34.52
CA ARG A 38 -56.86 6.34 35.98
C ARG A 38 -55.81 5.65 36.87
N GLN A 39 -55.50 6.31 37.98
CA GLN A 39 -54.67 5.84 39.10
C GLN A 39 -55.48 5.06 40.17
N ILE A 40 -54.76 4.52 41.17
CA ILE A 40 -54.99 4.47 42.66
C ILE A 40 -54.43 3.11 43.16
N GLY A 41 -53.64 2.92 44.24
CA GLY A 41 -53.00 3.75 45.31
C GLY A 41 -52.01 2.83 46.10
N LEU A 42 -51.60 2.99 47.37
CA LEU A 42 -51.62 4.08 48.37
C LEU A 42 -50.78 3.68 49.64
N VAL A 43 -50.66 4.56 50.65
CA VAL A 43 -50.24 4.38 52.08
C VAL A 43 -48.71 4.28 52.40
N SER A 44 -48.02 5.36 52.84
CA SER A 44 -47.85 5.93 54.22
C SER A 44 -46.65 5.34 55.01
N THR A 45 -45.90 5.99 55.94
CA THR A 45 -46.15 7.14 56.86
C THR A 45 -44.82 7.86 57.23
N LYS A 46 -44.87 9.15 57.66
CA LYS A 46 -43.83 9.82 58.48
C LYS A 46 -44.17 9.70 59.99
N PRO A 47 -43.26 10.03 60.94
CA PRO A 47 -43.26 11.39 61.54
C PRO A 47 -41.86 11.92 61.97
N THR A 48 -41.81 12.93 62.86
CA THR A 48 -40.70 13.91 63.01
C THR A 48 -40.25 14.22 64.46
N ARG A 49 -39.06 14.85 64.59
CA ARG A 49 -38.61 15.89 65.58
C ARG A 49 -37.91 15.54 66.94
N HIS A 50 -36.72 16.17 67.09
CA HIS A 50 -36.13 16.91 68.24
C HIS A 50 -35.73 16.27 69.61
N SER A 51 -34.43 16.36 69.93
CA SER A 51 -33.84 16.95 71.19
C SER A 51 -32.31 17.10 71.04
N PHE A 52 -31.62 18.25 71.11
CA PHE A 52 -31.34 19.24 72.18
C PHE A 52 -30.18 18.93 73.18
N ARG A 53 -29.03 19.65 73.03
CA ARG A 53 -28.02 20.10 74.04
C ARG A 53 -27.36 19.02 74.97
N LYS A 54 -26.21 19.17 75.65
CA LYS A 54 -25.27 20.23 76.17
C LYS A 54 -23.91 19.49 76.44
N SER A 55 -22.72 20.04 76.74
CA SER A 55 -22.07 21.36 76.56
C SER A 55 -20.62 21.38 77.10
N GLY A 56 -19.68 22.00 76.36
CA GLY A 56 -18.58 22.80 76.95
C GLY A 56 -17.18 22.17 77.02
N LEU A 57 -16.10 22.94 77.26
CA LEU A 57 -15.96 24.41 77.29
C LEU A 57 -14.47 24.80 77.23
N GLY A 58 -14.10 25.80 76.41
CA GLY A 58 -12.75 26.38 76.37
C GLY A 58 -12.73 27.66 75.52
N ARG A 59 -12.44 28.82 76.11
CA ARG A 59 -12.96 30.12 75.62
C ARG A 59 -11.99 31.30 75.82
N LYS A 60 -11.77 32.09 74.75
CA LYS A 60 -11.59 33.58 74.60
C LYS A 60 -10.56 33.88 73.48
N ILE A 61 -10.80 34.67 72.41
CA ILE A 61 -11.22 36.10 72.26
C ILE A 61 -10.09 37.06 72.71
N PRO A 62 -9.69 38.16 72.00
CA PRO A 62 -10.35 38.92 70.90
C PRO A 62 -9.51 39.40 69.67
N ARG A 63 -10.23 39.93 68.65
CA ARG A 63 -9.95 41.10 67.74
C ARG A 63 -8.51 41.43 67.27
N SER A 64 -8.34 41.62 65.95
CA SER A 64 -8.31 42.97 65.31
C SER A 64 -8.08 42.88 63.77
N SER A 65 -8.01 44.04 63.10
CA SER A 65 -8.11 44.24 61.65
C SER A 65 -6.81 44.76 61.01
N ALA A 66 -6.83 44.87 59.66
CA ALA A 66 -5.97 45.69 58.80
C ALA A 66 -4.70 45.04 58.20
N SER A 67 -4.02 45.81 57.36
CA SER A 67 -3.39 45.37 56.09
C SER A 67 -1.90 45.68 55.96
N ARG A 68 -1.29 45.11 54.89
CA ARG A 68 -0.10 45.55 54.11
C ARG A 68 1.32 45.13 54.55
N PHE A 69 2.07 44.62 53.55
CA PHE A 69 3.54 44.68 53.33
C PHE A 69 4.46 44.02 54.39
N ALA A 70 5.64 43.45 54.11
CA ALA A 70 6.40 43.17 52.86
C ALA A 70 7.54 42.14 53.17
N VAL A 71 8.50 41.93 52.23
CA VAL A 71 9.89 41.42 52.43
C VAL A 71 10.02 39.89 52.64
N THR A 72 10.90 39.10 51.98
CA THR A 72 11.75 39.18 50.75
C THR A 72 12.19 37.75 50.40
N ARG A 73 12.55 37.47 49.13
CA ARG A 73 13.80 36.74 48.81
C ARG A 73 14.33 37.07 47.41
N ARG A 74 15.66 37.22 47.36
CA ARG A 74 16.47 37.91 46.34
C ARG A 74 16.37 37.35 44.91
N LEU A 75 16.29 38.26 43.94
CA LEU A 75 16.83 38.05 42.59
C LEU A 75 18.37 38.12 42.61
N ILE A 76 19.01 37.34 41.74
CA ILE A 76 20.34 37.64 41.19
C ILE A 76 20.15 37.74 39.67
N ALA A 77 20.56 38.86 39.08
CA ALA A 77 20.46 39.10 37.64
C ALA A 77 21.86 39.12 37.02
N ILE A 78 22.04 38.42 35.89
CA ILE A 78 23.15 38.68 34.96
C ILE A 78 22.60 38.78 33.54
N LYS A 79 22.59 40.04 33.06
CA LYS A 79 22.60 40.52 31.67
C LYS A 79 21.88 39.70 30.58
N ALA A 80 20.75 40.23 30.15
CA ALA A 80 20.37 40.16 28.73
C ALA A 80 21.41 40.89 27.87
N VAL A 81 21.73 40.34 26.70
CA VAL A 81 22.39 41.06 25.61
C VAL A 81 21.29 41.58 24.69
N SER A 82 21.29 42.89 24.44
CA SER A 82 20.41 43.52 23.45
C SER A 82 20.83 43.10 22.04
N ILE A 83 20.05 42.20 21.43
CA ILE A 83 20.03 42.11 19.96
C ILE A 83 19.10 43.23 19.48
N ILE A 84 19.60 44.02 18.54
CA ILE A 84 18.94 45.21 18.02
C ILE A 84 17.69 44.78 17.24
N ASP A 85 16.54 45.40 17.54
CA ASP A 85 15.35 45.30 16.71
C ASP A 85 15.67 45.83 15.30
N ALA A 86 15.86 44.92 14.34
CA ALA A 86 15.90 45.28 12.94
C ALA A 86 14.47 45.70 12.52
N PRO A 87 14.26 46.86 11.90
CA PRO A 87 12.93 47.34 11.57
C PRO A 87 12.26 46.39 10.57
N ALA A 88 11.04 45.98 10.87
CA ALA A 88 10.21 45.18 9.98
C ALA A 88 9.86 45.96 8.71
N GLN A 89 10.72 45.89 7.70
CA GLN A 89 10.39 46.31 6.35
C GLN A 89 9.58 45.21 5.68
N SER A 90 8.33 45.52 5.36
CA SER A 90 7.49 44.73 4.46
C SER A 90 8.11 44.76 3.06
N SER A 91 9.00 43.82 2.77
CA SER A 91 9.60 43.67 1.45
C SER A 91 8.58 43.09 0.47
N SER A 92 7.84 43.96 -0.23
CA SER A 92 6.95 43.62 -1.34
C SER A 92 7.70 43.23 -2.63
N ARG A 93 8.80 42.47 -2.49
CA ARG A 93 9.51 41.84 -3.60
C ARG A 93 9.28 40.34 -3.51
N PRO A 94 8.77 39.71 -4.58
CA PRO A 94 8.57 38.27 -4.60
C PRO A 94 9.91 37.54 -4.47
N SER A 95 9.88 36.37 -3.84
CA SER A 95 11.05 35.49 -3.78
C SER A 95 11.51 35.07 -5.19
N ASN A 96 12.78 34.67 -5.32
CA ASN A 96 13.32 34.15 -6.59
C ASN A 96 12.45 33.01 -7.15
N LEU A 97 12.00 32.12 -6.25
CA LEU A 97 11.14 30.97 -6.55
C LEU A 97 9.73 31.35 -7.00
N GLU A 98 9.12 32.37 -6.42
CA GLU A 98 7.81 32.88 -6.90
C GLU A 98 7.91 33.48 -8.30
N GLN A 99 9.01 34.17 -8.61
CA GLN A 99 9.21 34.72 -9.94
C GLN A 99 9.48 33.59 -10.96
N GLU A 100 10.33 32.64 -10.61
CA GLU A 100 10.58 31.42 -11.40
C GLU A 100 9.27 30.67 -11.69
N LEU A 101 8.45 30.40 -10.66
CA LEU A 101 7.16 29.74 -10.83
C LEU A 101 6.23 30.52 -11.77
N ARG A 102 6.13 31.85 -11.63
CA ARG A 102 5.29 32.67 -12.53
C ARG A 102 5.76 32.62 -13.98
N ASP A 103 7.05 32.55 -14.23
CA ASP A 103 7.60 32.49 -15.60
C ASP A 103 7.52 31.08 -16.18
N LEU A 104 7.71 30.03 -15.38
CA LEU A 104 7.48 28.64 -15.80
C LEU A 104 6.00 28.35 -16.07
N LYS A 105 5.05 28.89 -15.29
CA LYS A 105 3.61 28.78 -15.62
C LYS A 105 3.27 29.42 -16.97
N LYS A 106 3.87 30.57 -17.32
CA LYS A 106 3.70 31.19 -18.64
C LYS A 106 4.31 30.32 -19.76
N LEU A 107 5.45 29.69 -19.51
CA LEU A 107 6.08 28.77 -20.45
C LEU A 107 5.22 27.52 -20.66
N GLN A 108 4.78 26.87 -19.58
CA GLN A 108 3.88 25.72 -19.58
C GLN A 108 2.58 26.02 -20.36
N ALA A 109 1.96 27.18 -20.14
CA ALA A 109 0.77 27.61 -20.87
C ALA A 109 1.03 27.76 -22.39
N LYS A 110 2.15 28.36 -22.78
CA LYS A 110 2.56 28.45 -24.20
C LYS A 110 2.81 27.08 -24.83
N LEU A 111 3.46 26.16 -24.10
CA LEU A 111 3.76 24.81 -24.58
C LEU A 111 2.53 23.92 -24.66
N ARG A 112 1.54 24.10 -23.76
CA ARG A 112 0.23 23.44 -23.85
C ARG A 112 -0.62 23.97 -25.02
N ALA A 113 -0.46 25.24 -25.39
CA ALA A 113 -1.15 25.85 -26.52
C ALA A 113 -0.49 25.57 -27.89
N ALA A 114 0.68 24.92 -27.94
CA ALA A 114 1.37 24.55 -29.16
C ALA A 114 0.84 23.21 -29.69
N GLU A 115 0.35 23.20 -30.93
CA GLU A 115 -0.25 22.03 -31.58
C GLU A 115 0.83 21.09 -32.15
N THR A 116 2.00 21.63 -32.52
CA THR A 116 3.08 20.86 -33.13
C THR A 116 4.36 20.82 -32.29
N GLN A 117 5.11 19.71 -32.41
CA GLN A 117 6.45 19.59 -31.80
C GLN A 117 7.41 20.69 -32.30
N ARG A 118 7.21 21.19 -33.53
CA ARG A 118 7.99 22.28 -34.12
C ARG A 118 7.73 23.62 -33.42
N GLU A 119 6.48 23.93 -33.08
CA GLU A 119 6.13 25.12 -32.29
C GLU A 119 6.68 25.05 -30.87
N LYS A 120 6.54 23.90 -30.19
CA LYS A 120 7.12 23.68 -28.85
C LYS A 120 8.62 23.97 -28.84
N ILE A 121 9.34 23.53 -29.87
CA ILE A 121 10.76 23.82 -30.06
C ILE A 121 11.05 25.30 -30.31
N GLN A 122 10.24 25.99 -31.11
CA GLN A 122 10.37 27.43 -31.31
C GLN A 122 10.16 28.22 -30.00
N ILE A 123 9.16 27.86 -29.20
CA ILE A 123 8.86 28.46 -27.90
C ILE A 123 10.01 28.26 -26.92
N ILE A 124 10.59 27.06 -26.88
CA ILE A 124 11.76 26.73 -26.04
C ILE A 124 13.02 27.46 -26.52
N ASN A 125 13.28 27.53 -27.83
CA ASN A 125 14.42 28.27 -28.38
C ASN A 125 14.38 29.78 -28.06
N GLN A 126 13.18 30.35 -27.90
CA GLN A 126 13.00 31.76 -27.52
C GLN A 126 13.29 32.03 -26.03
N GLN A 127 13.51 31.02 -25.19
CA GLN A 127 13.82 31.22 -23.78
C GLN A 127 15.24 31.75 -23.61
N ARG A 128 15.38 32.93 -22.98
CA ARG A 128 16.68 33.59 -22.74
C ARG A 128 17.68 32.69 -22.00
N ARG A 129 17.21 31.87 -21.06
CA ARG A 129 18.04 30.90 -20.33
C ARG A 129 18.63 29.84 -21.27
N VAL A 130 17.83 29.32 -22.21
CA VAL A 130 18.26 28.33 -23.21
C VAL A 130 19.26 28.93 -24.18
N ALA A 131 18.97 30.11 -24.75
CA ALA A 131 19.90 30.80 -25.65
C ALA A 131 21.24 31.10 -24.95
N SER A 132 21.20 31.73 -23.77
CA SER A 132 22.41 32.07 -23.01
C SER A 132 23.19 30.85 -22.51
N PHE A 133 22.55 29.70 -22.29
CA PHE A 133 23.26 28.46 -21.95
C PHE A 133 24.01 27.91 -23.18
N LEU A 134 23.35 27.85 -24.34
CA LEU A 134 23.95 27.33 -25.57
C LEU A 134 25.06 28.25 -26.10
N GLU A 135 24.96 29.57 -25.94
CA GLU A 135 26.02 30.52 -26.32
C GLU A 135 27.28 30.40 -25.45
N ARG A 136 27.12 30.15 -24.13
CA ARG A 136 28.25 30.10 -23.19
C ARG A 136 29.00 28.76 -23.17
N ASN A 137 28.41 27.71 -23.74
CA ASN A 137 28.86 26.33 -23.59
C ASN A 137 29.08 25.67 -24.96
N GLU A 138 29.72 26.37 -25.90
CA GLU A 138 29.96 25.83 -27.25
C GLU A 138 30.79 24.53 -27.22
N THR A 139 31.81 24.47 -26.36
CA THR A 139 32.63 23.27 -26.16
C THR A 139 31.86 22.08 -25.60
N LEU A 140 30.71 22.29 -24.92
CA LEU A 140 29.81 21.21 -24.54
C LEU A 140 28.96 20.72 -25.74
N LYS A 141 28.66 21.56 -26.75
CA LYS A 141 27.99 21.11 -27.98
C LYS A 141 28.88 20.09 -28.72
N ASP A 142 30.18 20.39 -28.84
CA ASP A 142 31.17 19.56 -29.53
C ASP A 142 31.50 18.27 -28.75
N LEU A 143 31.50 18.35 -27.42
CA LEU A 143 31.74 17.20 -26.53
C LEU A 143 30.57 16.22 -26.53
N LEU A 144 29.34 16.76 -26.55
CA LEU A 144 28.08 16.01 -26.45
C LEU A 144 27.41 15.74 -27.80
N ASP A 145 28.09 16.09 -28.90
CA ASP A 145 27.64 15.94 -30.28
C ASP A 145 26.18 16.38 -30.49
N PHE A 146 25.86 17.60 -30.05
CA PHE A 146 24.49 18.13 -30.13
C PHE A 146 23.95 18.27 -31.57
N GLU A 147 24.81 18.17 -32.59
CA GLU A 147 24.41 18.16 -34.00
C GLU A 147 23.90 16.78 -34.47
N SER A 148 24.27 15.69 -33.80
CA SER A 148 23.76 14.34 -34.08
C SER A 148 22.46 13.99 -33.34
N LEU A 149 22.11 14.74 -32.29
CA LEU A 149 20.88 14.53 -31.52
C LEU A 149 19.62 14.74 -32.34
N GLU A 150 18.63 13.86 -32.15
CA GLU A 150 17.32 14.03 -32.76
C GLU A 150 16.61 15.29 -32.25
N GLN A 151 15.75 15.84 -33.11
CA GLN A 151 14.98 17.05 -32.81
C GLN A 151 14.14 16.93 -31.50
N ARG A 152 13.71 15.72 -31.14
CA ARG A 152 13.03 15.43 -29.86
C ARG A 152 14.01 15.43 -28.68
N GLN A 153 15.13 14.73 -28.78
CA GLN A 153 16.17 14.69 -27.73
C GLN A 153 16.69 16.10 -27.40
N PHE A 154 16.97 16.92 -28.41
CA PHE A 154 17.43 18.30 -28.20
C PHE A 154 16.34 19.21 -27.61
N TYR A 155 15.06 18.91 -27.83
CA TYR A 155 13.95 19.58 -27.13
C TYR A 155 13.93 19.24 -25.63
N LEU A 156 14.14 17.98 -25.25
CA LEU A 156 14.19 17.56 -23.83
C LEU A 156 15.31 18.28 -23.06
N LEU A 157 16.52 18.31 -23.61
CA LEU A 157 17.67 18.99 -23.01
C LEU A 157 17.41 20.49 -22.84
N LYS A 158 16.76 21.13 -23.83
CA LYS A 158 16.40 22.54 -23.71
C LYS A 158 15.24 22.79 -22.74
N CYS A 159 14.33 21.84 -22.55
CA CYS A 159 13.33 21.91 -21.48
C CYS A 159 14.01 21.88 -20.11
N LEU A 160 14.95 20.96 -19.89
CA LEU A 160 15.78 20.86 -18.67
C LEU A 160 16.52 22.18 -18.38
N VAL A 161 17.12 22.81 -19.40
CA VAL A 161 17.73 24.13 -19.26
C VAL A 161 16.69 25.22 -19.00
N ALA A 162 15.53 25.20 -19.67
CA ALA A 162 14.47 26.19 -19.48
C ALA A 162 13.93 26.18 -18.04
N ILE A 163 13.76 25.00 -17.44
CA ILE A 163 13.32 24.82 -16.04
C ILE A 163 14.45 25.04 -15.00
N GLY A 164 15.60 25.57 -15.41
CA GLY A 164 16.67 25.98 -14.51
C GLY A 164 17.51 24.82 -13.97
N GLN A 165 17.58 23.69 -14.67
CA GLN A 165 18.28 22.48 -14.24
C GLN A 165 19.54 22.20 -15.08
N GLU A 166 20.11 23.25 -15.69
CA GLU A 166 21.30 23.16 -16.53
C GLU A 166 22.54 22.59 -15.82
N HIS A 167 22.59 22.61 -14.48
CA HIS A 167 23.67 22.06 -13.67
C HIS A 167 23.82 20.54 -13.78
N VAL A 168 22.77 19.84 -14.23
CA VAL A 168 22.78 18.40 -14.57
C VAL A 168 23.68 18.11 -15.77
N LEU A 169 23.78 19.06 -16.72
CA LEU A 169 24.56 18.96 -17.95
C LEU A 169 26.02 19.44 -17.77
N LEU A 170 26.33 20.10 -16.65
CA LEU A 170 27.67 20.58 -16.37
C LEU A 170 28.61 19.42 -16.00
N VAL A 171 29.66 19.28 -16.80
CA VAL A 171 30.75 18.32 -16.60
C VAL A 171 31.87 18.99 -15.82
N GLU A 172 32.29 18.36 -14.72
CA GLU A 172 33.41 18.81 -13.89
C GLU A 172 34.70 18.11 -14.33
N GLN A 173 35.84 18.81 -14.33
CA GLN A 173 37.12 18.24 -14.80
C GLN A 173 37.52 16.98 -14.01
N SER A 174 37.28 16.97 -12.70
CA SER A 174 37.46 15.83 -11.81
C SER A 174 36.69 14.58 -12.25
N TRP A 175 35.54 14.73 -12.90
CA TRP A 175 34.78 13.60 -13.44
C TRP A 175 35.40 13.08 -14.75
N LEU A 176 35.86 13.98 -15.64
CA LEU A 176 36.59 13.59 -16.86
C LEU A 176 37.89 12.85 -16.53
N ASP A 177 38.67 13.36 -15.56
CA ASP A 177 39.92 12.74 -15.11
C ASP A 177 39.68 11.32 -14.55
N LEU A 178 38.55 11.09 -13.89
CA LEU A 178 38.15 9.77 -13.39
C LEU A 178 37.76 8.79 -14.51
N LYS A 179 37.11 9.25 -15.58
CA LYS A 179 36.75 8.39 -16.74
C LYS A 179 37.94 8.09 -17.66
N GLN A 180 38.96 8.95 -17.69
CA GLN A 180 40.14 8.75 -18.55
C GLN A 180 41.14 7.70 -18.02
N GLY A 181 41.09 7.38 -16.73
CA GLY A 181 41.91 6.35 -16.08
C GLY A 181 43.37 6.76 -15.81
N PRO A 182 44.02 6.19 -14.78
CA PRO A 182 45.34 6.65 -14.35
C PRO A 182 46.49 5.99 -15.12
N GLU A 183 47.13 6.72 -16.05
CA GLU A 183 48.45 6.37 -16.59
C GLU A 183 49.40 7.58 -16.64
N ASN A 184 49.99 7.94 -15.49
CA ASN A 184 51.39 8.44 -15.43
C ASN A 184 51.92 8.62 -13.97
N ARG A 185 52.28 7.50 -13.33
CA ARG A 185 53.44 7.36 -12.41
C ARG A 185 53.64 5.87 -12.13
N GLY A 186 54.86 5.37 -12.30
CA GLY A 186 55.14 3.94 -12.41
C GLY A 186 54.85 3.11 -11.15
N GLN A 187 54.51 1.84 -11.37
CA GLN A 187 54.52 0.72 -10.42
C GLN A 187 53.72 0.89 -9.09
N SER A 188 52.49 0.37 -9.06
CA SER A 188 52.06 -0.63 -8.07
C SER A 188 50.63 -1.12 -8.36
N ARG A 189 50.32 -2.38 -8.03
CA ARG A 189 49.00 -2.99 -8.19
C ARG A 189 47.96 -2.39 -7.21
N SER A 190 46.68 -2.48 -7.59
CA SER A 190 45.48 -2.07 -6.84
C SER A 190 45.48 -0.64 -6.26
N SER A 191 44.92 0.31 -7.00
CA SER A 191 44.48 1.61 -6.44
C SER A 191 43.09 1.48 -5.83
N SER A 192 42.98 1.67 -4.51
CA SER A 192 41.67 1.80 -3.85
C SER A 192 41.00 3.15 -4.24
N PRO A 193 39.66 3.27 -4.12
CA PRO A 193 38.95 4.54 -4.35
C PRO A 193 39.55 5.71 -3.56
N LEU A 194 40.00 5.43 -2.33
CA LEU A 194 40.70 6.38 -1.46
C LEU A 194 41.95 7.00 -2.12
N LYS A 195 42.68 6.23 -2.94
CA LYS A 195 43.89 6.69 -3.61
C LYS A 195 43.58 7.67 -4.75
N ASN A 196 42.47 7.46 -5.47
CA ASN A 196 42.00 8.38 -6.50
C ASN A 196 41.42 9.65 -5.88
N ALA A 197 40.63 9.54 -4.80
CA ALA A 197 40.17 10.69 -4.02
C ALA A 197 41.34 11.54 -3.47
N LEU A 198 42.43 10.89 -3.04
CA LEU A 198 43.67 11.58 -2.63
C LEU A 198 44.37 12.30 -3.79
N TYR A 199 44.35 11.78 -5.02
CA TYR A 199 44.87 12.49 -6.18
C TYR A 199 44.01 13.70 -6.58
N VAL A 200 42.68 13.60 -6.49
CA VAL A 200 41.77 14.75 -6.69
C VAL A 200 41.98 15.81 -5.61
N LEU A 201 42.15 15.41 -4.34
CA LEU A 201 42.53 16.33 -3.27
C LEU A 201 43.90 16.99 -3.53
N LEU A 202 44.88 16.24 -4.04
CA LEU A 202 46.19 16.79 -4.40
C LEU A 202 46.05 17.86 -5.50
N SER A 203 45.27 17.62 -6.55
CA SER A 203 45.06 18.59 -7.63
C SER A 203 44.27 19.82 -7.18
N MET A 204 43.35 19.66 -6.22
CA MET A 204 42.69 20.78 -5.55
C MET A 204 43.68 21.61 -4.71
N ILE A 205 44.62 20.98 -4.00
CA ILE A 205 45.66 21.65 -3.20
C ILE A 205 46.68 22.37 -4.12
N GLU A 206 47.13 21.73 -5.20
CA GLU A 206 48.03 22.35 -6.20
C GLU A 206 47.38 23.54 -6.94
N ASN A 207 46.04 23.58 -7.03
CA ASN A 207 45.31 24.75 -7.52
C ASN A 207 45.14 25.82 -6.43
N TRP A 208 44.95 25.42 -5.16
CA TRP A 208 44.85 26.34 -4.01
C TRP A 208 46.12 27.16 -3.82
N GLU A 209 47.31 26.54 -3.92
CA GLU A 209 48.61 27.25 -3.86
C GLU A 209 48.80 28.28 -4.99
N LYS A 210 48.07 28.16 -6.10
CA LYS A 210 48.18 29.07 -7.27
C LYS A 210 47.20 30.24 -7.26
N THR A 211 46.04 30.11 -6.59
CA THR A 211 44.96 31.11 -6.68
C THR A 211 44.65 31.86 -5.39
N GLY A 212 45.02 31.32 -4.21
CA GLY A 212 45.13 32.08 -2.96
C GLY A 212 43.84 32.71 -2.38
N ASP A 213 42.65 32.37 -2.87
CA ASP A 213 41.38 32.94 -2.40
C ASP A 213 40.25 31.89 -2.36
N TYR A 214 39.49 31.87 -1.26
CA TYR A 214 38.41 30.90 -0.98
C TYR A 214 37.06 31.32 -1.60
N ALA A 215 36.93 32.55 -2.09
CA ALA A 215 35.65 33.13 -2.52
C ALA A 215 35.29 32.91 -4.01
N LYS A 216 36.14 32.21 -4.79
CA LYS A 216 35.85 31.83 -6.18
C LYS A 216 35.73 30.31 -6.30
N CYS A 217 34.49 29.85 -6.39
CA CYS A 217 34.16 28.55 -6.98
C CYS A 217 34.91 28.40 -8.33
N PRO A 218 35.47 27.23 -8.68
CA PRO A 218 36.32 27.09 -9.87
C PRO A 218 35.61 27.66 -11.09
N THR A 219 36.20 28.69 -11.70
CA THR A 219 35.63 29.31 -12.90
C THR A 219 35.56 28.26 -13.99
N PHE A 220 34.32 27.94 -14.38
CA PHE A 220 33.90 27.17 -15.55
C PHE A 220 34.97 27.13 -16.65
N PHE A 221 35.32 25.91 -17.07
CA PHE A 221 36.44 25.69 -17.98
C PHE A 221 36.27 26.42 -19.33
N ASN A 222 37.13 27.40 -19.58
CA ASN A 222 37.59 27.65 -20.94
C ASN A 222 38.44 26.45 -21.37
N LEU A 223 37.83 25.49 -22.07
CA LEU A 223 38.58 24.43 -22.75
C LEU A 223 39.43 25.05 -23.87
N LYS A 224 40.68 25.40 -23.56
CA LYS A 224 41.75 25.50 -24.56
C LYS A 224 42.44 24.15 -24.66
N ILE A 225 41.95 23.30 -25.56
CA ILE A 225 42.72 22.16 -26.04
C ILE A 225 43.93 22.73 -26.79
N GLY A 226 45.15 22.47 -26.29
CA GLY A 226 46.37 22.91 -26.97
C GLY A 226 46.60 22.11 -28.25
N GLU A 227 46.87 22.79 -29.36
CA GLU A 227 46.90 22.23 -30.73
C GLU A 227 47.96 21.14 -31.00
N ASN A 228 48.81 20.79 -30.02
CA ASN A 228 49.97 19.90 -30.20
C ASN A 228 49.84 18.57 -29.45
N SER A 229 49.01 17.64 -29.95
CA SER A 229 49.16 16.18 -29.73
C SER A 229 48.27 15.32 -30.65
N VAL A 230 48.14 15.71 -31.92
CA VAL A 230 47.47 14.89 -32.93
C VAL A 230 48.38 13.72 -33.32
N GLU A 231 48.22 12.55 -32.67
CA GLU A 231 48.29 11.20 -33.30
C GLU A 231 48.12 10.04 -32.30
N THR A 232 48.45 10.20 -31.02
CA THR A 232 48.30 9.13 -29.99
C THR A 232 46.91 9.07 -29.32
N VAL A 233 45.96 9.90 -29.76
CA VAL A 233 44.72 10.22 -29.03
C VAL A 233 43.50 9.39 -29.49
N ASN A 234 43.53 8.82 -30.69
CA ASN A 234 42.31 8.33 -31.39
C ASN A 234 41.61 7.11 -30.76
N ALA A 235 42.28 6.30 -29.94
CA ALA A 235 41.65 5.16 -29.26
C ALA A 235 41.09 5.53 -27.87
N LYS A 236 41.82 6.31 -27.07
CA LYS A 236 41.42 6.65 -25.69
C LYS A 236 40.34 7.75 -25.62
N ASN A 237 40.36 8.72 -26.54
CA ASN A 237 39.25 9.68 -26.67
C ASN A 237 37.93 9.02 -27.09
N LYS A 238 37.98 7.88 -27.78
CA LYS A 238 36.78 7.13 -28.19
C LYS A 238 36.06 6.57 -26.96
N SER A 239 36.77 5.88 -26.06
CA SER A 239 36.20 5.31 -24.83
C SER A 239 35.54 6.36 -23.94
N CYS A 240 36.17 7.53 -23.75
CA CYS A 240 35.61 8.60 -22.93
C CYS A 240 34.37 9.25 -23.60
N LYS A 241 34.37 9.44 -24.92
CA LYS A 241 33.17 9.88 -25.66
C LYS A 241 32.04 8.84 -25.60
N GLU A 242 32.34 7.55 -25.70
CA GLU A 242 31.37 6.45 -25.58
C GLU A 242 30.71 6.43 -24.19
N GLU A 243 31.48 6.63 -23.11
CA GLU A 243 30.92 6.74 -21.75
C GLU A 243 30.05 7.99 -21.55
N ILE A 244 30.47 9.14 -22.11
CA ILE A 244 29.68 10.38 -22.08
C ILE A 244 28.37 10.20 -22.86
N SER A 245 28.41 9.59 -24.05
CA SER A 245 27.22 9.25 -24.84
C SER A 245 26.28 8.37 -24.03
N HIS A 246 26.78 7.28 -23.44
CA HIS A 246 25.96 6.36 -22.66
C HIS A 246 25.34 7.01 -21.39
N ALA A 247 26.02 7.99 -20.79
CA ALA A 247 25.48 8.79 -19.69
C ALA A 247 24.39 9.77 -20.19
N MET A 248 24.60 10.40 -21.36
CA MET A 248 23.62 11.26 -22.02
C MET A 248 22.36 10.47 -22.44
N ASP A 249 22.52 9.29 -23.02
CA ASP A 249 21.41 8.42 -23.45
C ASP A 249 20.49 8.05 -22.26
N LYS A 250 21.09 7.76 -21.10
CA LYS A 250 20.36 7.52 -19.85
C LYS A 250 19.62 8.77 -19.34
N LEU A 251 20.23 9.94 -19.45
CA LEU A 251 19.55 11.20 -19.13
C LEU A 251 18.38 11.42 -20.08
N LEU A 252 18.59 11.30 -21.39
CA LEU A 252 17.57 11.49 -22.42
C LEU A 252 16.39 10.53 -22.23
N SER A 253 16.65 9.25 -21.94
CA SER A 253 15.59 8.29 -21.56
C SER A 253 14.79 8.77 -20.35
N THR A 254 15.48 9.21 -19.28
CA THR A 254 14.84 9.72 -18.06
C THR A 254 14.00 10.98 -18.35
N LEU A 255 14.47 11.87 -19.22
CA LEU A 255 13.74 13.08 -19.60
C LEU A 255 12.52 12.76 -20.48
N GLU A 256 12.64 11.79 -21.39
CA GLU A 256 11.52 11.34 -22.23
C GLU A 256 10.43 10.65 -21.40
N ASP A 257 10.82 9.84 -20.40
CA ASP A 257 9.91 9.24 -19.42
C ASP A 257 9.13 10.32 -18.64
N VAL A 258 9.80 11.36 -18.16
CA VAL A 258 9.15 12.48 -17.44
C VAL A 258 8.27 13.31 -18.38
N GLU A 259 8.75 13.67 -19.57
CA GLU A 259 8.00 14.48 -20.54
C GLU A 259 6.73 13.75 -21.02
N THR A 260 6.81 12.43 -21.24
CA THR A 260 5.69 11.61 -21.71
C THR A 260 4.74 11.22 -20.58
N PHE A 261 5.23 10.81 -19.41
CA PHE A 261 4.35 10.38 -18.32
C PHE A 261 3.70 11.54 -17.56
N TYR A 262 4.36 12.70 -17.46
CA TYR A 262 3.78 13.90 -16.84
C TYR A 262 3.13 14.84 -17.87
N ASP A 263 2.83 14.36 -19.08
CA ASP A 263 2.19 15.12 -20.17
C ASP A 263 0.89 15.82 -19.72
N CYS A 264 0.07 15.13 -18.92
CA CYS A 264 -1.15 15.61 -18.28
C CYS A 264 -0.94 16.90 -17.46
N ILE A 265 0.21 17.07 -16.80
CA ILE A 265 0.57 18.31 -16.09
C ILE A 265 1.49 19.23 -16.93
N GLY A 266 1.89 18.83 -18.13
CA GLY A 266 2.73 19.62 -19.05
C GLY A 266 4.20 19.16 -19.12
N GLY A 267 4.46 17.87 -18.94
CA GLY A 267 5.77 17.23 -19.11
C GLY A 267 6.81 17.73 -18.11
N ILE A 268 8.07 17.88 -18.56
CA ILE A 268 9.20 18.34 -17.73
C ILE A 268 8.90 19.71 -17.11
N VAL A 269 8.31 20.64 -17.87
CA VAL A 269 7.95 21.97 -17.39
C VAL A 269 6.81 21.90 -16.37
N GLY A 270 5.81 21.06 -16.63
CA GLY A 270 4.71 20.77 -15.70
C GLY A 270 5.19 20.20 -14.37
N TYR A 271 6.08 19.20 -14.41
CA TYR A 271 6.69 18.59 -13.24
C TYR A 271 7.40 19.63 -12.36
N GLN A 272 8.21 20.52 -12.96
CA GLN A 272 8.88 21.57 -12.20
C GLN A 272 7.91 22.60 -11.61
N VAL A 273 6.85 22.97 -12.35
CA VAL A 273 5.80 23.87 -11.84
C VAL A 273 5.15 23.28 -10.58
N ALA A 274 4.69 22.02 -10.64
CA ALA A 274 4.06 21.34 -9.50
C ALA A 274 5.01 21.21 -8.29
N ILE A 275 6.29 20.91 -8.53
CA ILE A 275 7.33 20.90 -7.49
C ILE A 275 7.46 22.27 -6.81
N LEU A 276 7.59 23.36 -7.58
CA LEU A 276 7.78 24.70 -7.03
C LEU A 276 6.53 25.19 -6.27
N GLU A 277 5.33 24.83 -6.72
CA GLU A 277 4.09 25.10 -5.98
C GLU A 277 4.07 24.41 -4.62
N LEU A 278 4.42 23.13 -4.56
CA LEU A 278 4.45 22.36 -3.31
C LEU A 278 5.58 22.84 -2.37
N ILE A 279 6.74 23.23 -2.90
CA ILE A 279 7.81 23.88 -2.12
C ILE A 279 7.30 25.19 -1.52
N LEU A 280 6.72 26.10 -2.32
CA LEU A 280 6.24 27.40 -1.85
C LEU A 280 5.11 27.25 -0.82
N ALA A 281 4.15 26.34 -1.05
CA ALA A 281 3.10 26.02 -0.08
C ALA A 281 3.71 25.60 1.27
N SER A 282 4.72 24.72 1.27
CA SER A 282 5.40 24.28 2.50
C SER A 282 6.23 25.37 3.20
N LYS A 283 6.78 26.35 2.44
CA LYS A 283 7.56 27.46 3.01
C LYS A 283 6.67 28.53 3.63
N ASN A 284 5.51 28.81 3.02
CA ASN A 284 4.59 29.83 3.51
C ASN A 284 3.90 29.45 4.84
N GLU A 285 4.01 28.18 5.28
CA GLU A 285 3.66 27.75 6.63
C GLU A 285 4.43 28.51 7.75
N TRP A 286 5.61 29.08 7.47
CA TRP A 286 6.37 29.87 8.46
C TRP A 286 5.91 31.33 8.62
N HIS A 287 5.18 31.90 7.64
CA HIS A 287 4.76 33.31 7.66
C HIS A 287 3.29 33.57 7.28
N SER A 288 2.51 32.55 6.95
CA SER A 288 1.09 32.69 6.66
C SER A 288 0.29 31.45 7.06
N LEU A 289 -0.02 31.39 8.35
CA LEU A 289 -1.38 31.01 8.75
C LEU A 289 -2.38 31.73 7.81
N ARG A 290 -3.15 30.95 7.02
CA ARG A 290 -4.40 31.34 6.34
C ARG A 290 -4.40 31.80 4.84
N SER A 291 -3.29 31.79 4.07
CA SER A 291 -3.30 32.48 2.74
C SER A 291 -3.12 31.67 1.44
N GLN A 292 -2.74 30.38 1.43
CA GLN A 292 -2.49 29.64 0.16
C GLN A 292 -3.48 28.54 -0.24
N TYR A 293 -4.66 28.54 0.39
CA TYR A 293 -5.91 28.12 -0.27
C TYR A 293 -6.87 29.32 -0.45
N HIS A 294 -6.39 30.56 -0.28
CA HIS A 294 -7.19 31.79 -0.31
C HIS A 294 -6.51 32.94 -1.08
N GLN A 295 -6.61 32.88 -2.41
CA GLN A 295 -6.52 33.97 -3.39
C GLN A 295 -7.12 33.36 -4.67
N ASP A 296 -8.44 33.40 -4.89
CA ASP A 296 -9.26 34.61 -5.01
C ASP A 296 -10.61 34.59 -4.23
N PHE A 297 -10.60 34.51 -2.89
CA PHE A 297 -11.85 34.71 -2.10
C PHE A 297 -11.69 35.67 -0.92
N SER A 298 -12.06 36.93 -1.16
CA SER A 298 -12.38 37.92 -0.12
C SER A 298 -13.89 37.97 0.16
N ASP A 299 -14.52 36.80 0.28
CA ASP A 299 -15.92 36.65 0.72
C ASP A 299 -16.07 35.40 1.62
N ALA A 300 -16.91 35.50 2.64
CA ALA A 300 -16.95 34.57 3.77
C ALA A 300 -17.77 33.29 3.50
N SER A 301 -17.57 32.63 2.36
CA SER A 301 -18.45 31.54 1.86
C SER A 301 -17.82 30.15 1.71
N SER A 302 -16.48 30.01 1.66
CA SER A 302 -15.81 28.73 1.38
C SER A 302 -15.29 28.00 2.63
N LEU A 303 -16.20 27.48 3.46
CA LEU A 303 -15.83 26.54 4.54
C LEU A 303 -15.76 25.12 3.97
N ASN A 304 -14.56 24.52 4.04
CA ASN A 304 -14.39 23.08 3.91
C ASN A 304 -14.64 22.46 5.30
N GLU A 305 -15.69 21.66 5.43
CA GLU A 305 -16.03 20.96 6.67
C GLU A 305 -15.72 19.46 6.52
N PHE A 306 -14.95 18.91 7.46
CA PHE A 306 -14.62 17.49 7.53
C PHE A 306 -15.54 16.80 8.53
N HIS A 307 -16.15 15.69 8.12
CA HIS A 307 -17.00 14.87 8.96
C HIS A 307 -16.52 13.42 8.99
N VAL A 308 -16.83 12.70 10.07
CA VAL A 308 -16.60 11.26 10.14
C VAL A 308 -17.55 10.57 9.16
N PRO A 309 -17.04 9.82 8.17
CA PRO A 309 -17.90 9.20 7.16
C PRO A 309 -18.74 8.06 7.79
N LEU A 310 -19.97 7.90 7.30
CA LEU A 310 -20.93 6.90 7.78
C LEU A 310 -20.93 5.73 6.81
N GLY A 311 -20.94 4.52 7.35
CA GLY A 311 -20.98 3.29 6.58
C GLY A 311 -21.32 2.09 7.48
N PRO A 312 -21.68 0.94 6.89
CA PRO A 312 -21.95 -0.27 7.63
C PRO A 312 -20.70 -0.74 8.40
N ASP A 313 -20.91 -1.13 9.66
CA ASP A 313 -19.89 -1.79 10.47
C ASP A 313 -20.16 -3.29 10.48
N LEU A 314 -19.31 -4.02 9.76
CA LEU A 314 -19.38 -5.46 9.54
C LEU A 314 -19.22 -6.24 10.86
N SER A 315 -18.56 -5.66 11.87
CA SER A 315 -18.44 -6.26 13.20
C SER A 315 -19.74 -6.17 14.02
N LYS A 316 -20.64 -5.25 13.65
CA LYS A 316 -21.90 -4.98 14.38
C LYS A 316 -23.15 -5.50 13.65
N ASN A 317 -23.12 -5.58 12.32
CA ASN A 317 -24.23 -6.07 11.51
C ASN A 317 -23.81 -7.32 10.72
N ILE A 318 -23.88 -8.47 11.39
CA ILE A 318 -23.43 -9.77 10.88
C ILE A 318 -24.23 -10.19 9.64
N GLU A 319 -25.56 -10.01 9.64
CA GLU A 319 -26.42 -10.35 8.49
C GLU A 319 -26.06 -9.54 7.25
N TYR A 320 -25.82 -8.23 7.40
CA TYR A 320 -25.33 -7.41 6.29
C TYR A 320 -23.92 -7.83 5.84
N ALA A 321 -23.04 -8.20 6.77
CA ALA A 321 -21.68 -8.62 6.45
C ALA A 321 -21.64 -9.93 5.65
N ALA A 322 -22.42 -10.94 6.06
CA ALA A 322 -22.61 -12.19 5.33
C ALA A 322 -23.22 -11.91 3.93
N GLN A 323 -24.32 -11.14 3.89
CA GLN A 323 -24.98 -10.78 2.63
C GLN A 323 -24.05 -10.03 1.66
N ALA A 324 -23.25 -9.09 2.15
CA ALA A 324 -22.32 -8.33 1.32
C ALA A 324 -21.13 -9.20 0.87
N ALA A 325 -20.65 -10.12 1.70
CA ALA A 325 -19.62 -11.08 1.31
C ALA A 325 -20.12 -12.04 0.23
N VAL A 326 -21.38 -12.49 0.32
CA VAL A 326 -22.05 -13.29 -0.72
C VAL A 326 -22.14 -12.53 -2.03
N TRP A 327 -22.54 -11.25 -2.04
CA TRP A 327 -22.50 -10.42 -3.26
C TRP A 327 -21.08 -10.31 -3.86
N GLY A 328 -20.04 -10.29 -3.02
CA GLY A 328 -18.64 -10.29 -3.45
C GLY A 328 -18.21 -11.61 -4.09
N ILE A 329 -18.75 -12.74 -3.63
CA ILE A 329 -18.54 -14.06 -4.25
C ILE A 329 -19.37 -14.19 -5.53
N GLU A 330 -20.66 -13.86 -5.52
CA GLU A 330 -21.52 -13.83 -6.72
C GLU A 330 -20.90 -13.02 -7.86
N GLY A 331 -20.41 -11.82 -7.54
CA GLY A 331 -19.80 -10.88 -8.48
C GLY A 331 -18.34 -11.14 -8.81
N LEU A 332 -17.71 -12.21 -8.31
CA LEU A 332 -16.29 -12.50 -8.56
C LEU A 332 -15.90 -12.51 -10.05
N PRO A 333 -16.72 -13.02 -10.99
CA PRO A 333 -16.42 -12.95 -12.43
C PRO A 333 -16.40 -11.54 -13.04
N GLU A 334 -16.96 -10.53 -12.35
CA GLU A 334 -16.96 -9.13 -12.77
C GLU A 334 -15.83 -8.33 -12.08
N LEU A 335 -15.01 -8.97 -11.23
CA LEU A 335 -13.91 -8.37 -10.50
C LEU A 335 -12.54 -8.69 -11.12
N GLY A 336 -11.63 -7.73 -11.03
CA GLY A 336 -10.19 -7.93 -11.17
C GLY A 336 -9.46 -7.58 -9.87
N GLU A 337 -8.14 -7.78 -9.85
CA GLU A 337 -7.28 -7.43 -8.72
C GLU A 337 -6.17 -6.48 -9.15
N VAL A 338 -5.89 -5.43 -8.37
CA VAL A 338 -4.86 -4.43 -8.65
C VAL A 338 -3.89 -4.32 -7.48
N TYR A 339 -2.62 -4.69 -7.70
CA TYR A 339 -1.60 -4.77 -6.65
C TYR A 339 -0.44 -3.79 -6.88
N PRO A 340 -0.34 -2.70 -6.10
CA PRO A 340 0.82 -1.80 -6.09
C PRO A 340 2.00 -2.45 -5.35
N LEU A 341 2.97 -3.00 -6.09
CA LEU A 341 4.15 -3.74 -5.59
C LEU A 341 5.49 -3.00 -5.72
N GLY A 342 5.50 -1.74 -6.18
CA GLY A 342 6.72 -0.93 -6.34
C GLY A 342 7.48 -0.53 -5.05
N GLY A 343 7.25 -1.21 -3.92
CA GLY A 343 7.90 -0.92 -2.64
C GLY A 343 9.12 -1.81 -2.36
N SER A 344 10.22 -1.18 -1.93
CA SER A 344 11.43 -1.85 -1.45
C SER A 344 11.34 -2.24 0.03
N GLY A 345 12.01 -3.33 0.40
CA GLY A 345 12.10 -3.87 1.75
C GLY A 345 13.10 -3.15 2.67
N ASP A 346 13.54 -1.93 2.32
CA ASP A 346 14.60 -1.19 3.04
C ASP A 346 14.28 -1.03 4.54
N ARG A 347 13.01 -0.77 4.87
CA ARG A 347 12.57 -0.60 6.26
C ARG A 347 12.46 -1.91 7.04
N LEU A 348 12.48 -3.06 6.35
CA LEU A 348 12.40 -4.41 6.90
C LEU A 348 13.78 -5.07 7.01
N GLY A 349 14.86 -4.38 6.61
CA GLY A 349 16.19 -4.99 6.52
C GLY A 349 16.29 -6.07 5.43
N LEU A 350 15.30 -6.17 4.53
CA LEU A 350 15.24 -7.23 3.52
C LEU A 350 16.21 -6.92 2.38
N ILE A 351 17.33 -7.63 2.38
CA ILE A 351 18.44 -7.49 1.43
C ILE A 351 18.70 -8.80 0.68
N ASP A 352 19.15 -8.64 -0.55
CA ASP A 352 19.76 -9.68 -1.36
C ASP A 352 21.18 -9.96 -0.84
N LYS A 353 21.54 -11.24 -0.69
CA LYS A 353 22.81 -11.65 -0.06
C LYS A 353 24.02 -11.52 -0.99
N GLU A 354 23.82 -11.51 -2.31
CA GLU A 354 24.90 -11.46 -3.30
C GLU A 354 25.24 -10.03 -3.67
N THR A 355 24.22 -9.20 -3.89
CA THR A 355 24.35 -7.79 -4.31
C THR A 355 24.37 -6.81 -3.14
N GLY A 356 23.82 -7.19 -1.98
CA GLY A 356 23.63 -6.29 -0.83
C GLY A 356 22.53 -5.23 -1.03
N HIS A 357 21.82 -5.26 -2.17
CA HIS A 357 20.71 -4.34 -2.45
C HIS A 357 19.43 -4.79 -1.73
N SER A 358 18.49 -3.86 -1.48
CA SER A 358 17.20 -4.22 -0.87
C SER A 358 16.24 -4.82 -1.90
N LEU A 359 15.65 -5.97 -1.54
CA LEU A 359 14.66 -6.69 -2.34
C LEU A 359 13.25 -6.05 -2.22
N PRO A 360 12.32 -6.34 -3.16
CA PRO A 360 10.91 -5.98 -3.01
C PRO A 360 10.28 -6.52 -1.72
N VAL A 361 9.36 -5.74 -1.11
CA VAL A 361 8.57 -6.20 0.07
C VAL A 361 7.82 -7.50 -0.21
N ALA A 362 7.40 -7.72 -1.45
CA ALA A 362 6.69 -8.92 -1.89
C ALA A 362 7.49 -10.23 -1.67
N MET A 363 8.83 -10.14 -1.62
CA MET A 363 9.73 -11.28 -1.36
C MET A 363 9.95 -11.57 0.13
N LEU A 364 9.39 -10.77 1.05
CA LEU A 364 9.55 -10.97 2.49
C LEU A 364 9.04 -12.37 2.89
N PRO A 365 9.88 -13.23 3.51
CA PRO A 365 9.42 -14.47 4.10
C PRO A 365 8.49 -14.18 5.28
N TYR A 366 7.27 -14.71 5.23
CA TYR A 366 6.20 -14.43 6.17
C TYR A 366 5.28 -15.66 6.27
N CYS A 367 5.10 -16.19 7.47
CA CYS A 367 4.31 -17.41 7.73
C CYS A 367 4.65 -18.58 6.78
N GLY A 368 5.95 -18.84 6.59
CA GLY A 368 6.49 -19.93 5.77
C GLY A 368 6.61 -19.64 4.27
N ARG A 369 6.13 -18.48 3.78
CA ARG A 369 5.98 -18.17 2.35
C ARG A 369 6.45 -16.76 1.99
N THR A 370 6.48 -16.40 0.71
CA THR A 370 6.60 -14.97 0.37
C THR A 370 5.26 -14.24 0.59
N LEU A 371 5.29 -12.93 0.89
CA LEU A 371 4.07 -12.14 0.95
C LEU A 371 3.27 -12.19 -0.36
N LEU A 372 3.93 -12.30 -1.53
CA LEU A 372 3.24 -12.43 -2.82
C LEU A 372 2.46 -13.74 -2.90
N GLU A 373 3.09 -14.86 -2.54
CA GLU A 373 2.44 -16.17 -2.53
C GLU A 373 1.22 -16.18 -1.59
N GLY A 374 1.34 -15.58 -0.40
CA GLY A 374 0.20 -15.38 0.51
C GLY A 374 -0.94 -14.58 -0.13
N LEU A 375 -0.62 -13.46 -0.78
CA LEU A 375 -1.60 -12.59 -1.45
C LEU A 375 -2.38 -13.31 -2.56
N ILE A 376 -1.71 -14.20 -3.31
CA ILE A 376 -2.35 -14.99 -4.38
C ILE A 376 -3.15 -16.16 -3.82
N ARG A 377 -2.71 -16.78 -2.71
CA ARG A 377 -3.47 -17.85 -2.03
C ARG A 377 -4.79 -17.35 -1.43
N ASP A 378 -4.85 -16.11 -0.95
CA ASP A 378 -6.11 -15.43 -0.57
C ASP A 378 -7.10 -15.30 -1.75
N LEU A 379 -6.57 -15.07 -2.96
CA LEU A 379 -7.38 -14.95 -4.18
C LEU A 379 -7.89 -16.32 -4.61
N GLN A 380 -7.00 -17.32 -4.70
CA GLN A 380 -7.36 -18.70 -5.02
C GLN A 380 -8.38 -19.29 -4.04
N ALA A 381 -8.35 -18.92 -2.76
CA ALA A 381 -9.36 -19.35 -1.80
C ALA A 381 -10.77 -18.78 -2.08
N ARG A 382 -10.87 -17.55 -2.61
CA ARG A 382 -12.15 -16.96 -3.03
C ARG A 382 -12.68 -17.57 -4.31
N GLU A 383 -11.81 -17.83 -5.28
CA GLU A 383 -12.13 -18.54 -6.52
C GLU A 383 -12.50 -20.00 -6.26
N PHE A 384 -11.85 -20.65 -5.31
CA PHE A 384 -12.20 -22.00 -4.85
C PHE A 384 -13.55 -22.00 -4.11
N LEU A 385 -13.85 -21.02 -3.27
CA LEU A 385 -15.19 -20.88 -2.67
C LEU A 385 -16.26 -20.66 -3.76
N TYR A 386 -15.99 -19.83 -4.76
CA TYR A 386 -16.86 -19.65 -5.93
C TYR A 386 -17.10 -20.98 -6.66
N TYR A 387 -16.03 -21.74 -6.94
CA TYR A 387 -16.12 -23.07 -7.55
C TYR A 387 -16.95 -24.05 -6.70
N LYS A 388 -16.68 -24.15 -5.39
CA LYS A 388 -17.43 -25.03 -4.48
C LYS A 388 -18.92 -24.66 -4.39
N THR A 389 -19.27 -23.39 -4.62
CA THR A 389 -20.64 -22.87 -4.55
C THR A 389 -21.41 -23.04 -5.87
N TYR A 390 -20.76 -22.79 -7.01
CA TYR A 390 -21.43 -22.71 -8.33
C TYR A 390 -21.01 -23.79 -9.34
N GLY A 391 -20.07 -24.67 -8.98
CA GLY A 391 -19.55 -25.73 -9.86
C GLY A 391 -18.74 -25.21 -11.06
N LYS A 392 -18.28 -23.95 -11.02
CA LYS A 392 -17.56 -23.29 -12.11
C LYS A 392 -16.25 -22.71 -11.61
N GLN A 393 -15.15 -23.06 -12.26
CA GLN A 393 -13.87 -22.41 -12.02
C GLN A 393 -13.84 -21.06 -12.74
N HIS A 394 -13.43 -20.01 -12.03
CA HIS A 394 -13.12 -18.70 -12.57
C HIS A 394 -11.71 -18.31 -12.13
N ILE A 395 -10.94 -17.71 -13.03
CA ILE A 395 -9.61 -17.17 -12.75
C ILE A 395 -9.69 -15.65 -12.89
N THR A 396 -9.64 -14.97 -11.75
CA THR A 396 -9.67 -13.51 -11.66
C THR A 396 -8.35 -12.92 -12.19
N PRO A 397 -8.40 -11.94 -13.12
CA PRO A 397 -7.19 -11.31 -13.64
C PRO A 397 -6.53 -10.41 -12.59
N VAL A 398 -5.20 -10.45 -12.55
CA VAL A 398 -4.36 -9.71 -11.59
C VAL A 398 -3.42 -8.75 -12.32
N ALA A 399 -3.63 -7.44 -12.13
CA ALA A 399 -2.75 -6.40 -12.62
C ALA A 399 -1.78 -5.95 -11.51
N ILE A 400 -0.48 -5.95 -11.80
CA ILE A 400 0.60 -5.71 -10.82
C ILE A 400 1.42 -4.48 -11.24
N MET A 401 1.38 -3.41 -10.45
CA MET A 401 2.23 -2.24 -10.68
C MET A 401 3.57 -2.40 -9.95
N THR A 402 4.67 -2.45 -10.69
CA THR A 402 6.05 -2.59 -10.16
C THR A 402 6.83 -1.27 -10.23
N SER A 403 8.15 -1.31 -10.04
CA SER A 403 9.06 -0.18 -10.28
C SER A 403 10.40 -0.66 -10.85
N ALA A 404 11.07 0.20 -11.62
CA ALA A 404 12.47 0.02 -12.00
C ALA A 404 13.44 0.17 -10.81
N ALA A 405 13.01 0.77 -9.69
CA ALA A 405 13.88 1.01 -8.54
C ALA A 405 14.36 -0.32 -7.93
N LYS A 406 15.69 -0.50 -7.85
CA LYS A 406 16.35 -1.67 -7.26
C LYS A 406 15.89 -2.99 -7.88
N ASP A 407 15.80 -3.02 -9.22
CA ASP A 407 15.40 -4.19 -10.01
C ASP A 407 14.04 -4.80 -9.61
N ASN A 408 13.15 -4.00 -9.00
CA ASN A 408 11.91 -4.49 -8.39
C ASN A 408 11.04 -5.26 -9.40
N HIS A 409 10.80 -4.73 -10.60
CA HIS A 409 10.04 -5.45 -11.64
C HIS A 409 10.65 -6.82 -11.98
N LYS A 410 11.97 -6.89 -12.19
CA LYS A 410 12.68 -8.13 -12.50
C LYS A 410 12.55 -9.15 -11.36
N HIS A 411 12.69 -8.73 -10.11
CA HIS A 411 12.51 -9.60 -8.95
C HIS A 411 11.07 -10.10 -8.79
N ILE A 412 10.05 -9.28 -9.06
CA ILE A 412 8.65 -9.73 -9.04
C ILE A 412 8.35 -10.71 -10.18
N MET A 413 8.82 -10.41 -11.40
CA MET A 413 8.63 -11.29 -12.56
C MET A 413 9.27 -12.66 -12.33
N ALA A 414 10.54 -12.68 -11.90
CA ALA A 414 11.25 -13.92 -11.57
C ALA A 414 10.59 -14.68 -10.41
N LEU A 415 9.94 -14.00 -9.46
CA LEU A 415 9.17 -14.66 -8.40
C LEU A 415 7.90 -15.32 -8.94
N CYS A 416 7.16 -14.65 -9.84
CA CYS A 416 6.00 -15.26 -10.50
C CYS A 416 6.40 -16.47 -11.35
N GLU A 417 7.48 -16.37 -12.14
CA GLU A 417 7.98 -17.45 -13.00
C GLU A 417 8.50 -18.64 -12.19
N LYS A 418 9.20 -18.39 -11.07
CA LYS A 418 9.67 -19.44 -10.16
C LYS A 418 8.53 -20.27 -9.55
N HIS A 419 7.36 -19.68 -9.35
CA HIS A 419 6.18 -20.35 -8.78
C HIS A 419 5.16 -20.76 -9.86
N ASP A 420 5.58 -20.85 -11.13
CA ASP A 420 4.74 -21.09 -12.33
C ASP A 420 3.39 -20.35 -12.30
N TRP A 421 3.47 -19.03 -12.09
CA TRP A 421 2.30 -18.13 -12.01
C TRP A 421 1.26 -18.59 -10.98
N PHE A 422 1.73 -19.29 -9.95
CA PHE A 422 0.96 -19.87 -8.84
C PHE A 422 -0.11 -20.87 -9.31
N GLY A 423 0.11 -21.57 -10.43
CA GLY A 423 -0.85 -22.49 -11.03
C GLY A 423 -2.05 -21.80 -11.68
N ARG A 424 -1.93 -20.53 -12.07
CA ARG A 424 -3.01 -19.72 -12.68
C ARG A 424 -2.80 -19.46 -14.18
N GLY A 425 -1.62 -19.81 -14.69
CA GLY A 425 -1.14 -19.46 -16.03
C GLY A 425 -0.69 -18.00 -16.15
N ARG A 426 0.31 -17.74 -17.00
CA ARG A 426 0.88 -16.41 -17.28
C ARG A 426 -0.19 -15.39 -17.67
N ARG A 427 -1.19 -15.83 -18.46
CA ARG A 427 -2.20 -14.96 -19.07
C ARG A 427 -3.13 -14.28 -18.07
N SER A 428 -3.27 -14.80 -16.85
CA SER A 428 -4.07 -14.14 -15.79
C SER A 428 -3.34 -12.97 -15.12
N PHE A 429 -2.11 -12.65 -15.53
CA PHE A 429 -1.29 -11.61 -14.92
C PHE A 429 -0.80 -10.57 -15.92
N GLN A 430 -0.94 -9.29 -15.56
CA GLN A 430 -0.36 -8.19 -16.31
C GLN A 430 0.52 -7.33 -15.40
N LEU A 431 1.84 -7.44 -15.55
CA LEU A 431 2.82 -6.62 -14.83
C LEU A 431 3.09 -5.34 -15.63
N PHE A 432 3.07 -4.18 -14.96
CA PHE A 432 3.34 -2.89 -15.57
C PHE A 432 4.20 -2.01 -14.66
N GLU A 433 5.27 -1.45 -15.21
CA GLU A 433 6.30 -0.76 -14.42
C GLU A 433 6.05 0.74 -14.36
N GLN A 434 6.13 1.33 -13.16
CA GLN A 434 6.04 2.78 -12.99
C GLN A 434 7.40 3.46 -13.29
N PRO A 435 7.40 4.64 -13.93
CA PRO A 435 8.63 5.40 -14.17
C PRO A 435 9.24 5.92 -12.87
N LEU A 436 10.53 6.23 -12.92
CA LEU A 436 11.23 6.93 -11.84
C LEU A 436 11.27 8.43 -12.13
N VAL A 437 11.22 9.25 -11.09
CA VAL A 437 11.20 10.71 -11.19
C VAL A 437 12.38 11.37 -10.50
N PRO A 438 12.79 12.58 -10.96
CA PRO A 438 13.86 13.36 -10.34
C PRO A 438 13.56 13.70 -8.88
N THR A 439 14.54 13.43 -8.02
CA THR A 439 14.60 14.00 -6.67
C THR A 439 15.02 15.48 -6.78
N VAL A 440 14.39 16.35 -5.99
CA VAL A 440 14.66 17.78 -5.91
C VAL A 440 15.05 18.21 -4.51
N ASP A 441 15.94 19.19 -4.37
CA ASP A 441 16.28 19.78 -3.06
C ASP A 441 15.13 20.64 -2.50
N ALA A 442 15.10 20.81 -1.18
CA ALA A 442 14.05 21.54 -0.46
C ALA A 442 14.18 23.07 -0.49
N GLU A 443 15.34 23.61 -0.88
CA GLU A 443 15.63 25.04 -0.90
C GLU A 443 15.22 25.66 -2.24
N GLU A 444 15.83 25.25 -3.35
CA GLU A 444 15.63 25.89 -4.66
C GLU A 444 14.90 25.00 -5.68
N GLY A 445 14.55 23.76 -5.31
CA GLY A 445 13.89 22.81 -6.20
C GLY A 445 14.78 22.34 -7.36
N LYS A 446 16.10 22.36 -7.18
CA LYS A 446 17.08 21.84 -8.14
C LYS A 446 17.09 20.32 -8.10
N TRP A 447 17.20 19.71 -9.28
CA TRP A 447 17.27 18.27 -9.44
C TRP A 447 18.60 17.75 -8.92
N VAL A 448 18.56 16.75 -8.05
CA VAL A 448 19.74 16.18 -7.40
C VAL A 448 20.47 15.26 -8.40
N LYS A 449 21.77 15.52 -8.63
CA LYS A 449 22.64 14.67 -9.47
C LYS A 449 23.67 13.93 -8.59
N SER A 450 24.00 12.69 -8.96
CA SER A 450 25.10 11.91 -8.36
C SER A 450 26.41 12.04 -9.16
N GLU A 451 26.29 12.15 -10.49
CA GLU A 451 27.37 12.49 -11.41
C GLU A 451 26.78 13.33 -12.56
N PRO A 452 27.58 13.99 -13.41
CA PRO A 452 27.10 14.61 -14.64
C PRO A 452 26.17 13.66 -15.42
N PHE A 453 25.06 14.19 -15.92
CA PHE A 453 23.98 13.46 -16.60
C PHE A 453 23.21 12.41 -15.78
N LYS A 454 23.57 12.14 -14.51
CA LYS A 454 22.94 11.08 -13.69
C LYS A 454 22.18 11.64 -12.49
N LEU A 455 20.86 11.67 -12.65
CA LEU A 455 19.92 12.10 -11.61
C LEU A 455 19.77 11.08 -10.49
N VAL A 456 19.47 11.57 -9.28
CA VAL A 456 19.01 10.74 -8.16
C VAL A 456 17.51 10.53 -8.32
N LEU A 457 17.13 9.35 -8.79
CA LEU A 457 15.74 9.03 -9.14
C LEU A 457 15.02 8.22 -8.04
N LYS A 458 13.70 8.43 -7.91
CA LYS A 458 12.82 7.69 -6.98
C LYS A 458 11.45 7.44 -7.61
N PRO A 459 10.68 6.43 -7.15
CA PRO A 459 9.30 6.23 -7.62
C PRO A 459 8.38 7.41 -7.28
N GLY A 460 7.47 7.74 -8.19
CA GLY A 460 6.52 8.87 -8.12
C GLY A 460 5.29 8.67 -7.22
N GLY A 461 5.36 7.75 -6.25
CA GLY A 461 4.22 7.38 -5.39
C GLY A 461 3.21 6.47 -6.10
N HIS A 462 2.33 5.82 -5.33
CA HIS A 462 1.44 4.80 -5.88
C HIS A 462 0.21 5.34 -6.63
N GLY A 463 -0.07 6.65 -6.58
CA GLY A 463 -1.17 7.28 -7.31
C GLY A 463 -0.98 7.35 -8.82
N VAL A 464 0.24 7.18 -9.31
CA VAL A 464 0.54 7.07 -10.75
C VAL A 464 -0.16 5.88 -11.43
N ILE A 465 -0.65 4.91 -10.64
CA ILE A 465 -1.24 3.66 -11.12
C ILE A 465 -2.40 3.85 -12.09
N TRP A 466 -3.22 4.89 -11.95
CA TRP A 466 -4.42 5.09 -12.76
C TRP A 466 -4.11 5.59 -14.17
N LYS A 467 -3.26 6.62 -14.29
CA LYS A 467 -2.74 7.04 -15.61
C LYS A 467 -1.90 5.94 -16.24
N LEU A 468 -0.99 5.33 -15.48
CA LEU A 468 -0.14 4.25 -15.98
C LEU A 468 -0.94 3.04 -16.49
N ALA A 469 -2.03 2.67 -15.80
CA ALA A 469 -2.94 1.63 -16.27
C ALA A 469 -3.62 1.98 -17.60
N SER A 470 -3.97 3.25 -17.82
CA SER A 470 -4.51 3.73 -19.10
C SER A 470 -3.43 3.73 -20.19
N ASP A 471 -2.26 4.33 -19.93
CA ASP A 471 -1.14 4.41 -20.87
C ASP A 471 -0.60 3.02 -21.30
N LYS A 472 -0.84 1.98 -20.51
CA LYS A 472 -0.39 0.59 -20.75
C LYS A 472 -1.52 -0.37 -21.15
N GLY A 473 -2.75 0.11 -21.41
CA GLY A 473 -3.87 -0.72 -21.87
C GLY A 473 -4.38 -1.75 -20.84
N ILE A 474 -4.16 -1.50 -19.55
CA ILE A 474 -4.53 -2.42 -18.47
C ILE A 474 -6.06 -2.50 -18.30
N PHE A 475 -6.77 -1.40 -18.57
CA PHE A 475 -8.23 -1.36 -18.54
C PHE A 475 -8.84 -2.19 -19.68
N ASP A 476 -8.36 -2.03 -20.92
CA ASP A 476 -8.73 -2.89 -22.05
C ASP A 476 -8.50 -4.38 -21.76
N TRP A 477 -7.36 -4.71 -21.14
CA TRP A 477 -7.06 -6.06 -20.70
C TRP A 477 -8.07 -6.58 -19.66
N PHE A 478 -8.43 -5.80 -18.65
CA PHE A 478 -9.50 -6.16 -17.71
C PHE A 478 -10.86 -6.34 -18.41
N TYR A 479 -11.24 -5.46 -19.34
CA TYR A 479 -12.49 -5.58 -20.08
C TYR A 479 -12.55 -6.84 -20.95
N SER A 480 -11.41 -7.24 -21.56
CA SER A 480 -11.31 -8.51 -22.29
C SER A 480 -11.51 -9.76 -21.41
N HIS A 481 -11.36 -9.64 -20.09
CA HIS A 481 -11.64 -10.68 -19.11
C HIS A 481 -13.06 -10.57 -18.49
N GLY A 482 -13.86 -9.60 -18.93
CA GLY A 482 -15.22 -9.35 -18.43
C GLY A 482 -15.29 -8.52 -17.14
N CYS A 483 -14.16 -8.03 -16.63
CA CYS A 483 -14.15 -7.26 -15.38
C CYS A 483 -14.76 -5.86 -15.58
N ARG A 484 -15.57 -5.44 -14.61
CA ARG A 484 -16.16 -4.09 -14.54
C ARG A 484 -15.62 -3.28 -13.36
N SER A 485 -15.03 -3.96 -12.39
CA SER A 485 -14.53 -3.37 -11.15
C SER A 485 -13.32 -4.15 -10.66
N ALA A 486 -12.60 -3.63 -9.69
CA ALA A 486 -11.46 -4.32 -9.09
C ALA A 486 -11.30 -4.02 -7.60
N THR A 487 -10.68 -4.95 -6.87
CA THR A 487 -10.14 -4.68 -5.53
C THR A 487 -8.67 -4.26 -5.61
N VAL A 488 -8.30 -3.30 -4.77
CA VAL A 488 -6.95 -2.73 -4.70
C VAL A 488 -6.43 -2.91 -3.28
N ARG A 489 -5.26 -3.52 -3.09
CA ARG A 489 -4.64 -3.64 -1.76
C ARG A 489 -3.11 -3.64 -1.79
N GLN A 490 -2.49 -3.11 -0.74
CA GLN A 490 -1.03 -3.14 -0.56
C GLN A 490 -0.55 -4.50 -0.04
N ILE A 491 0.51 -5.03 -0.65
CA ILE A 491 1.15 -6.32 -0.31
C ILE A 491 1.56 -6.47 1.16
N SER A 492 1.91 -5.36 1.83
CA SER A 492 2.39 -5.38 3.20
C SER A 492 1.31 -5.71 4.24
N ASN A 493 0.04 -5.89 3.84
CA ASN A 493 -1.10 -6.11 4.74
C ASN A 493 -1.68 -7.54 4.58
N PRO A 494 -1.06 -8.56 5.21
CA PRO A 494 -1.49 -9.96 5.07
C PRO A 494 -2.89 -10.26 5.61
N VAL A 495 -3.48 -9.40 6.46
CA VAL A 495 -4.84 -9.61 7.01
C VAL A 495 -5.95 -8.94 6.19
N ALA A 496 -5.63 -8.33 5.05
CA ALA A 496 -6.59 -7.57 4.23
C ALA A 496 -7.79 -8.40 3.71
N ALA A 497 -7.59 -9.71 3.49
CA ALA A 497 -8.63 -10.65 3.06
C ALA A 497 -9.09 -11.60 4.19
N THR A 498 -8.79 -11.29 5.45
CA THR A 498 -9.30 -12.08 6.58
C THR A 498 -10.82 -11.89 6.70
N ASP A 499 -11.55 -13.00 6.56
CA ASP A 499 -13.00 -13.06 6.76
C ASP A 499 -13.76 -12.15 5.77
N VAL A 500 -14.97 -11.72 6.15
CA VAL A 500 -15.90 -10.95 5.30
C VAL A 500 -15.37 -9.66 4.67
N THR A 501 -14.35 -8.98 5.21
CA THR A 501 -14.06 -7.56 4.90
C THR A 501 -13.89 -7.26 3.40
N LEU A 502 -12.99 -7.98 2.71
CA LEU A 502 -12.66 -7.69 1.32
C LEU A 502 -13.81 -8.03 0.37
N LEU A 503 -14.49 -9.15 0.64
CA LEU A 503 -15.66 -9.59 -0.13
C LEU A 503 -16.86 -8.66 0.10
N ALA A 504 -17.10 -8.23 1.33
CA ALA A 504 -18.16 -7.28 1.67
C ALA A 504 -17.92 -5.89 1.06
N LEU A 505 -16.66 -5.43 1.01
CA LEU A 505 -16.28 -4.21 0.28
C LEU A 505 -16.64 -4.34 -1.20
N ALA A 506 -16.18 -5.41 -1.86
CA ALA A 506 -16.39 -5.62 -3.29
C ALA A 506 -17.87 -5.83 -3.65
N GLY A 507 -18.57 -6.67 -2.90
CA GLY A 507 -20.00 -6.95 -3.07
C GLY A 507 -20.88 -5.72 -2.83
N THR A 508 -20.55 -4.89 -1.83
CA THR A 508 -21.25 -3.61 -1.62
C THR A 508 -21.04 -2.66 -2.79
N GLY A 509 -19.83 -2.62 -3.36
CA GLY A 509 -19.49 -1.81 -4.53
C GLY A 509 -20.31 -2.22 -5.76
N LEU A 510 -20.21 -3.50 -6.15
CA LEU A 510 -20.90 -4.05 -7.31
C LEU A 510 -22.43 -3.94 -7.16
N ARG A 511 -22.99 -4.42 -6.04
CA ARG A 511 -24.43 -4.52 -5.83
C ARG A 511 -25.14 -3.17 -5.92
N ASN A 512 -24.48 -2.11 -5.46
CA ASN A 512 -25.05 -0.76 -5.39
C ASN A 512 -24.52 0.16 -6.50
N GLY A 513 -23.73 -0.35 -7.46
CA GLY A 513 -23.19 0.42 -8.58
C GLY A 513 -22.23 1.55 -8.19
N LYS A 514 -21.65 1.50 -6.98
CA LYS A 514 -20.74 2.52 -6.44
C LYS A 514 -19.43 2.55 -7.22
N LYS A 515 -18.70 3.66 -7.12
CA LYS A 515 -17.50 3.92 -7.95
C LYS A 515 -16.17 3.77 -7.21
N LEU A 516 -16.15 4.09 -5.92
CA LEU A 516 -14.98 3.91 -5.07
C LEU A 516 -15.40 3.54 -3.66
N GLY A 517 -14.84 2.46 -3.14
CA GLY A 517 -15.08 1.96 -1.79
C GLY A 517 -13.81 1.95 -0.95
N PHE A 518 -13.92 2.26 0.33
CA PHE A 518 -12.85 2.15 1.32
C PHE A 518 -13.20 1.08 2.37
N ALA A 519 -12.31 0.12 2.62
CA ALA A 519 -12.36 -0.65 3.87
C ALA A 519 -11.55 0.08 4.96
N SER A 520 -12.15 0.26 6.12
CA SER A 520 -11.64 1.15 7.16
C SER A 520 -11.86 0.58 8.56
N CYS A 521 -11.13 1.13 9.53
CA CYS A 521 -11.19 0.71 10.92
C CYS A 521 -10.83 1.87 11.85
N GLN A 522 -10.87 1.63 13.16
CA GLN A 522 -10.41 2.61 14.15
C GLN A 522 -8.92 2.93 13.96
N ARG A 523 -8.60 4.23 13.92
CA ARG A 523 -7.23 4.76 13.91
C ARG A 523 -6.75 5.01 15.34
N SER A 524 -5.51 4.62 15.63
CA SER A 524 -4.83 4.98 16.87
C SER A 524 -4.19 6.37 16.76
N VAL A 525 -4.23 7.16 17.83
CA VAL A 525 -3.57 8.48 17.90
C VAL A 525 -2.07 8.32 17.68
N GLY A 526 -1.47 9.19 16.87
CA GLY A 526 -0.05 9.16 16.50
C GLY A 526 0.33 8.08 15.47
N ALA A 527 -0.63 7.30 14.95
CA ALA A 527 -0.35 6.32 13.90
C ALA A 527 0.07 7.00 12.58
N SER A 528 1.09 6.46 11.91
CA SER A 528 1.58 6.96 10.61
C SER A 528 0.73 6.42 9.46
N GLU A 529 -0.58 6.67 9.53
CA GLU A 529 -1.61 6.32 8.56
C GLU A 529 -2.57 7.49 8.38
N GLY A 530 -2.96 7.77 7.14
CA GLY A 530 -3.96 8.79 6.80
C GLY A 530 -5.36 8.45 7.32
N VAL A 531 -6.29 9.36 7.11
CA VAL A 531 -7.69 9.23 7.54
C VAL A 531 -8.66 9.36 6.38
N ASN A 532 -9.75 8.58 6.43
CA ASN A 532 -10.90 8.78 5.56
C ASN A 532 -11.84 9.83 6.16
N VAL A 533 -12.23 10.82 5.38
CA VAL A 533 -13.14 11.90 5.78
C VAL A 533 -14.28 12.02 4.77
N LEU A 534 -15.48 12.40 5.21
CA LEU A 534 -16.44 13.04 4.32
C LEU A 534 -16.07 14.52 4.26
N LEU A 535 -15.77 15.04 3.07
CA LEU A 535 -15.63 16.47 2.83
C LEU A 535 -16.99 17.04 2.38
N GLU A 536 -17.46 18.07 3.07
CA GLU A 536 -18.50 19.01 2.61
C GLU A 536 -17.81 20.33 2.25
N ARG A 537 -18.12 20.89 1.07
CA ARG A 537 -17.63 22.23 0.67
C ARG A 537 -18.66 23.01 -0.14
N ASN A 538 -18.65 24.34 -0.02
CA ASN A 538 -19.36 25.21 -0.95
C ASN A 538 -18.44 25.60 -2.13
N THR A 539 -18.96 25.54 -3.34
CA THR A 539 -18.23 25.89 -4.57
C THR A 539 -18.45 27.36 -4.94
N ILE A 540 -17.55 27.89 -5.78
CA ILE A 540 -17.62 29.23 -6.36
C ILE A 540 -18.98 29.50 -7.05
N ALA A 541 -19.61 28.46 -7.60
CA ALA A 541 -20.92 28.52 -8.25
C ALA A 541 -22.10 28.47 -7.25
N GLY A 542 -21.85 28.57 -5.94
CA GLY A 542 -22.85 28.51 -4.87
C GLY A 542 -23.40 27.11 -4.56
N CYS A 543 -22.99 26.09 -5.32
CA CYS A 543 -23.41 24.70 -5.11
C CYS A 543 -22.63 24.05 -3.95
N TRP A 544 -23.18 23.00 -3.36
CA TRP A 544 -22.57 22.23 -2.27
C TRP A 544 -22.09 20.89 -2.75
N GLU A 545 -20.83 20.54 -2.48
CA GLU A 545 -20.20 19.30 -2.90
C GLU A 545 -19.91 18.37 -1.72
N TYR A 546 -20.14 17.08 -1.94
CA TYR A 546 -19.97 16.01 -0.97
C TYR A 546 -19.21 14.84 -1.59
N GLY A 547 -18.25 14.30 -0.86
CA GLY A 547 -17.47 13.14 -1.28
C GLY A 547 -16.63 12.60 -0.14
N LEU A 548 -16.47 11.28 -0.08
CA LEU A 548 -15.44 10.70 0.79
C LEU A 548 -14.08 10.91 0.13
N THR A 549 -13.08 11.32 0.90
CA THR A 549 -11.69 11.44 0.46
C THR A 549 -10.74 10.99 1.57
N CYS A 550 -9.45 10.87 1.25
CA CYS A 550 -8.39 10.55 2.19
C CYS A 550 -7.47 11.76 2.39
N ILE A 551 -7.14 12.04 3.65
CA ILE A 551 -6.07 12.97 4.01
C ILE A 551 -4.87 12.16 4.51
N GLU A 552 -3.69 12.40 3.93
CA GLU A 552 -2.45 11.77 4.40
C GLU A 552 -1.96 12.36 5.73
N TYR A 553 -1.33 11.53 6.56
CA TYR A 553 -0.92 11.91 7.91
C TYR A 553 0.13 13.05 7.95
N THR A 554 0.84 13.30 6.84
CA THR A 554 1.79 14.41 6.72
C THR A 554 1.11 15.77 6.51
N GLU A 555 -0.16 15.77 6.11
CA GLU A 555 -0.95 16.95 5.75
C GLU A 555 -1.92 17.37 6.86
N PHE A 556 -1.99 16.63 7.98
CA PHE A 556 -2.91 16.90 9.08
C PHE A 556 -2.76 18.31 9.65
N ASP A 557 -1.52 18.74 9.93
CA ASP A 557 -1.22 20.09 10.43
C ASP A 557 -1.75 21.19 9.49
N LYS A 558 -1.63 20.96 8.17
CA LYS A 558 -2.01 21.92 7.12
C LYS A 558 -3.53 22.05 6.98
N LEU A 559 -4.25 20.95 7.20
CA LEU A 559 -5.70 20.84 7.03
C LEU A 559 -6.47 20.93 8.36
N GLY A 560 -5.78 21.20 9.47
CA GLY A 560 -6.38 21.34 10.80
C GLY A 560 -6.95 20.03 11.37
N ILE A 561 -6.47 18.88 10.90
CA ILE A 561 -6.88 17.56 11.41
C ILE A 561 -6.17 17.32 12.75
N ILE A 562 -6.93 17.33 13.84
CA ILE A 562 -6.39 17.15 15.19
C ILE A 562 -6.18 15.66 15.47
N ASP A 563 -4.92 15.22 15.53
CA ASP A 563 -4.57 13.87 15.98
C ASP A 563 -4.55 13.77 17.51
N ALA A 564 -5.75 13.78 18.11
CA ALA A 564 -5.98 13.67 19.54
C ALA A 564 -7.05 12.61 19.88
N PRO A 565 -7.06 12.09 21.13
CA PRO A 565 -8.11 11.19 21.59
C PRO A 565 -9.52 11.79 21.50
N VAL A 566 -10.48 11.00 21.03
CA VAL A 566 -11.91 11.39 21.01
C VAL A 566 -12.47 11.66 22.41
N SER A 567 -11.91 11.02 23.43
CA SER A 567 -12.28 11.22 24.83
C SER A 567 -11.07 11.02 25.77
N PRO A 568 -11.08 11.63 26.96
CA PRO A 568 -10.03 11.42 27.96
C PRO A 568 -9.84 9.93 28.28
N GLY A 569 -8.61 9.43 28.19
CA GLY A 569 -8.26 8.02 28.41
C GLY A 569 -8.44 7.10 27.20
N SER A 570 -8.98 7.59 26.08
CA SER A 570 -9.00 6.84 24.82
C SER A 570 -7.65 6.93 24.09
N VAL A 571 -7.36 5.92 23.25
CA VAL A 571 -6.26 5.93 22.26
C VAL A 571 -6.76 6.09 20.83
N GLN A 572 -8.08 6.23 20.64
CA GLN A 572 -8.74 6.34 19.33
C GLN A 572 -8.77 7.80 18.85
N ALA A 573 -8.41 8.01 17.59
CA ALA A 573 -8.51 9.31 16.91
C ALA A 573 -9.93 9.58 16.37
N GLN A 574 -10.26 10.85 16.08
CA GLN A 574 -11.58 11.27 15.57
C GLN A 574 -11.97 10.58 14.26
N TYR A 575 -11.08 10.60 13.28
CA TYR A 575 -11.33 10.07 11.95
C TYR A 575 -10.77 8.65 11.82
N PRO A 576 -11.45 7.77 11.05
CA PRO A 576 -11.05 6.38 10.88
C PRO A 576 -9.85 6.25 9.93
N ALA A 577 -9.13 5.14 10.04
CA ALA A 577 -7.90 4.91 9.28
C ALA A 577 -8.19 4.70 7.79
N ASN A 578 -7.45 5.38 6.92
CA ASN A 578 -7.28 4.89 5.56
C ASN A 578 -6.34 3.67 5.60
N THR A 579 -6.84 2.52 5.13
CA THR A 579 -6.07 1.27 5.12
C THR A 579 -5.46 0.94 3.76
N ASN A 580 -5.79 1.71 2.72
CA ASN A 580 -5.45 1.42 1.32
C ASN A 580 -5.92 0.04 0.83
N VAL A 581 -7.04 -0.45 1.40
CA VAL A 581 -7.85 -1.55 0.85
C VAL A 581 -9.09 -0.92 0.23
N LEU A 582 -9.16 -0.94 -1.11
CA LEU A 582 -10.14 -0.20 -1.90
C LEU A 582 -10.93 -1.12 -2.85
N TYR A 583 -12.11 -0.67 -3.24
CA TYR A 583 -12.85 -1.17 -4.41
C TYR A 583 -12.95 -0.04 -5.43
N VAL A 584 -12.80 -0.34 -6.73
CA VAL A 584 -12.89 0.65 -7.82
C VAL A 584 -13.77 0.16 -8.98
N ASP A 585 -14.60 1.04 -9.52
CA ASP A 585 -15.25 0.88 -10.83
C ASP A 585 -14.24 1.24 -11.94
N LEU A 586 -13.92 0.27 -12.81
CA LEU A 586 -12.79 0.38 -13.75
C LEU A 586 -12.99 1.51 -14.75
N ALA A 587 -14.18 1.62 -15.35
CA ALA A 587 -14.51 2.68 -16.29
C ALA A 587 -14.41 4.08 -15.66
N THR A 588 -14.71 4.20 -14.37
CA THR A 588 -14.61 5.46 -13.64
C THR A 588 -13.16 5.86 -13.38
N VAL A 589 -12.31 4.94 -12.89
CA VAL A 589 -10.89 5.26 -12.65
C VAL A 589 -10.10 5.40 -13.95
N GLU A 590 -10.49 4.69 -15.01
CA GLU A 590 -9.94 4.89 -16.37
C GLU A 590 -10.25 6.29 -16.91
N ARG A 591 -11.52 6.72 -16.84
CA ARG A 591 -11.94 8.07 -17.27
C ARG A 591 -11.16 9.18 -16.54
N ILE A 592 -10.79 8.95 -15.28
CA ILE A 592 -9.99 9.89 -14.49
C ILE A 592 -8.51 9.82 -14.90
N GLY A 593 -7.94 8.61 -14.94
CA GLY A 593 -6.55 8.37 -15.37
C GLY A 593 -6.24 8.88 -16.77
N SER A 594 -7.17 8.71 -17.72
CA SER A 594 -7.06 9.15 -19.12
C SER A 594 -7.42 10.62 -19.36
N SER A 595 -7.83 11.38 -18.33
CA SER A 595 -8.34 12.75 -18.47
C SER A 595 -7.33 13.79 -18.99
N LYS A 596 -6.03 13.44 -19.05
CA LYS A 596 -4.91 14.32 -19.44
C LYS A 596 -4.88 15.62 -18.64
N SER A 597 -5.22 15.53 -17.36
CA SER A 597 -5.29 16.64 -16.41
C SER A 597 -4.60 16.27 -15.09
N GLU A 598 -4.56 17.19 -14.13
CA GLU A 598 -4.07 16.91 -12.78
C GLU A 598 -4.84 15.78 -12.09
N ALA A 599 -6.11 15.53 -12.46
CA ALA A 599 -6.89 14.40 -11.95
C ALA A 599 -6.31 13.02 -12.34
N SER A 600 -5.51 12.95 -13.41
CA SER A 600 -4.76 11.74 -13.79
C SER A 600 -3.66 11.38 -12.78
N LEU A 601 -3.25 12.32 -11.93
CA LEU A 601 -2.20 12.18 -10.91
C LEU A 601 -2.75 12.57 -9.52
N PRO A 602 -3.65 11.77 -8.94
CA PRO A 602 -4.35 12.14 -7.72
C PRO A 602 -3.42 12.29 -6.50
N GLY A 603 -3.75 13.25 -5.64
CA GLY A 603 -3.08 13.46 -4.36
C GLY A 603 -1.59 13.78 -4.48
N MET A 604 -1.23 14.72 -5.37
CA MET A 604 0.15 15.21 -5.50
C MET A 604 0.66 15.84 -4.18
N ILE A 605 1.71 15.25 -3.62
CA ILE A 605 2.40 15.71 -2.40
C ILE A 605 3.92 15.72 -2.60
N LEU A 606 4.62 16.49 -1.75
CA LEU A 606 6.09 16.58 -1.75
C LEU A 606 6.61 16.57 -0.31
N ASN A 607 7.23 15.45 0.11
CA ASN A 607 7.77 15.32 1.47
C ASN A 607 9.22 15.80 1.54
N LEU A 608 9.43 17.02 2.03
CA LEU A 608 10.76 17.64 2.22
C LEU A 608 11.31 17.47 3.65
N LYS A 609 10.53 16.90 4.58
CA LYS A 609 10.87 16.82 6.02
C LYS A 609 11.92 15.72 6.35
N LYS A 610 12.41 14.98 5.35
CA LYS A 610 13.35 13.86 5.54
C LYS A 610 14.58 14.02 4.64
N PRO A 611 15.80 13.77 5.14
CA PRO A 611 16.99 13.78 4.30
C PRO A 611 16.99 12.58 3.34
N ILE A 612 17.59 12.79 2.17
CA ILE A 612 17.88 11.75 1.18
C ILE A 612 19.38 11.54 1.13
N ASN A 613 19.77 10.28 1.32
CA ASN A 613 21.15 9.85 1.20
C ASN A 613 21.44 9.43 -0.25
N TYR A 614 22.56 9.89 -0.79
CA TYR A 614 23.13 9.41 -2.05
C TYR A 614 24.66 9.46 -2.00
N GLU A 615 25.31 8.73 -2.91
CA GLU A 615 26.76 8.78 -3.09
C GLU A 615 27.06 9.46 -4.42
N ASP A 616 28.03 10.36 -4.44
CA ASP A 616 28.47 11.03 -5.66
C ASP A 616 29.58 10.26 -6.40
N TYR A 617 30.00 10.76 -7.56
CA TYR A 617 31.06 10.17 -8.36
C TYR A 617 32.46 10.15 -7.71
N LEU A 618 32.66 10.87 -6.60
CA LEU A 618 33.89 10.86 -5.80
C LEU A 618 33.83 9.82 -4.67
N GLY A 619 32.68 9.13 -4.50
CA GLY A 619 32.42 8.23 -3.38
C GLY A 619 32.02 8.96 -2.08
N VAL A 620 31.70 10.25 -2.15
CA VAL A 620 31.27 11.04 -0.99
C VAL A 620 29.78 10.82 -0.76
N LYS A 621 29.44 10.49 0.50
CA LYS A 621 28.05 10.25 0.92
C LYS A 621 27.42 11.57 1.36
N HIS A 622 26.42 12.01 0.61
CA HIS A 622 25.62 13.19 0.88
C HIS A 622 24.33 12.82 1.61
N SER A 623 23.83 13.74 2.44
CA SER A 623 22.57 13.63 3.17
C SER A 623 21.89 15.00 3.18
N ILE A 624 21.06 15.27 2.18
CA ILE A 624 20.42 16.59 1.97
C ILE A 624 18.91 16.52 2.16
N TYR A 625 18.28 17.62 2.59
CA TYR A 625 16.82 17.72 2.61
C TYR A 625 16.30 17.84 1.17
N ALA A 626 15.58 16.81 0.74
CA ALA A 626 15.15 16.65 -0.65
C ALA A 626 13.92 15.76 -0.71
N GLY A 627 13.13 15.90 -1.77
CA GLY A 627 11.90 15.14 -2.02
C GLY A 627 11.75 14.77 -3.49
N ARG A 628 10.61 14.18 -3.85
CA ARG A 628 10.15 14.02 -5.23
C ARG A 628 8.63 14.13 -5.24
N LEU A 629 8.04 14.42 -6.40
CA LEU A 629 6.59 14.44 -6.54
C LEU A 629 6.04 13.03 -6.28
N GLU A 630 5.15 12.90 -5.30
CA GLU A 630 4.45 11.65 -4.99
C GLU A 630 2.95 11.82 -5.27
N CYS A 631 2.32 10.82 -5.86
CA CYS A 631 0.86 10.75 -6.00
C CYS A 631 0.31 9.63 -5.10
N THR A 632 -0.96 9.72 -4.67
CA THR A 632 -1.63 8.74 -3.81
C THR A 632 -2.87 8.13 -4.49
N MET A 633 -2.95 6.80 -4.52
CA MET A 633 -3.96 6.10 -5.33
C MET A 633 -5.40 6.29 -4.85
N GLN A 634 -5.58 6.44 -3.54
CA GLN A 634 -6.88 6.61 -2.92
C GLN A 634 -7.50 7.98 -3.21
N ASN A 635 -6.68 8.98 -3.53
CA ASN A 635 -7.13 10.34 -3.84
C ASN A 635 -7.75 10.47 -5.25
N VAL A 636 -7.89 9.36 -5.99
CA VAL A 636 -8.83 9.28 -7.13
C VAL A 636 -10.27 9.63 -6.71
N ALA A 637 -10.57 9.47 -5.41
CA ALA A 637 -11.76 9.98 -4.74
C ALA A 637 -12.02 11.48 -4.96
N ASP A 638 -10.96 12.28 -5.11
CA ASP A 638 -11.09 13.74 -5.23
C ASP A 638 -11.75 14.18 -6.54
N SER A 639 -11.93 13.25 -7.48
CA SER A 639 -12.67 13.43 -8.74
C SER A 639 -14.11 12.87 -8.70
N LEU A 640 -14.61 12.46 -7.52
CA LEU A 640 -15.89 11.77 -7.31
C LEU A 640 -16.83 12.50 -6.34
N PHE A 641 -16.77 13.84 -6.33
CA PHE A 641 -17.70 14.69 -5.59
C PHE A 641 -19.08 14.77 -6.27
N THR A 642 -20.14 14.71 -5.49
CA THR A 642 -21.52 14.95 -5.94
C THR A 642 -21.96 16.35 -5.55
N SER A 643 -22.33 17.17 -6.54
CA SER A 643 -22.77 18.56 -6.34
C SER A 643 -24.30 18.67 -6.19
N TYR A 644 -24.75 19.52 -5.26
CA TYR A 644 -26.16 19.80 -4.95
C TYR A 644 -26.42 21.31 -4.95
N PRO A 645 -27.64 21.77 -5.29
CA PRO A 645 -27.97 23.20 -5.27
C PRO A 645 -28.17 23.79 -3.86
N TYR A 646 -28.14 22.96 -2.80
CA TYR A 646 -28.31 23.39 -1.41
C TYR A 646 -27.50 22.49 -0.45
N ARG A 647 -27.20 23.00 0.75
CA ARG A 647 -26.52 22.24 1.82
C ARG A 647 -27.42 21.11 2.32
N CYS A 648 -26.91 19.89 2.34
CA CYS A 648 -27.62 18.67 2.71
C CYS A 648 -27.38 18.31 4.18
N PHE A 649 -28.41 18.45 5.02
CA PHE A 649 -28.29 18.27 6.48
C PHE A 649 -28.42 16.82 6.99
N SER A 650 -28.77 15.84 6.14
CA SER A 650 -28.77 14.42 6.53
C SER A 650 -28.69 13.48 5.32
N LYS A 651 -28.21 12.24 5.54
CA LYS A 651 -28.25 11.09 4.61
C LYS A 651 -27.61 11.24 3.22
N VAL A 652 -26.88 12.34 2.93
CA VAL A 652 -26.22 12.54 1.63
C VAL A 652 -25.33 11.36 1.20
N GLN A 653 -24.66 10.71 2.16
CA GLN A 653 -23.74 9.58 1.94
C GLN A 653 -24.39 8.33 1.33
N GLU A 654 -25.70 8.11 1.50
CA GLU A 654 -26.41 6.98 0.88
C GLU A 654 -26.37 7.09 -0.67
N ASN A 655 -26.35 8.30 -1.20
CA ASN A 655 -26.43 8.61 -2.64
C ASN A 655 -25.08 8.92 -3.30
N LEU A 656 -23.97 8.99 -2.55
CA LEU A 656 -22.64 9.29 -3.13
C LEU A 656 -22.09 8.11 -3.94
N ASP A 657 -21.30 8.43 -4.98
CA ASP A 657 -20.51 7.43 -5.72
C ASP A 657 -19.42 6.78 -4.87
N THR A 658 -18.98 7.47 -3.82
CA THR A 658 -17.98 7.01 -2.85
C THR A 658 -18.65 6.40 -1.60
N PHE A 659 -18.09 5.32 -1.06
CA PHE A 659 -18.61 4.66 0.15
C PHE A 659 -17.51 4.08 1.04
N ILE A 660 -17.87 3.71 2.28
CA ILE A 660 -16.95 3.13 3.26
C ILE A 660 -17.60 1.93 3.96
N VAL A 661 -16.81 0.92 4.30
CA VAL A 661 -17.20 -0.19 5.20
C VAL A 661 -16.23 -0.26 6.37
N TYR A 662 -16.74 -0.58 7.55
CA TYR A 662 -15.95 -0.69 8.78
C TYR A 662 -15.85 -2.13 9.26
N ASN A 663 -14.71 -2.51 9.83
CA ASN A 663 -14.57 -3.74 10.61
C ASN A 663 -13.50 -3.57 11.70
N GLU A 664 -13.30 -4.60 12.53
CA GLU A 664 -12.20 -4.65 13.49
C GLU A 664 -10.84 -4.50 12.80
N ARG A 665 -9.92 -3.76 13.41
CA ARG A 665 -8.61 -3.45 12.81
C ARG A 665 -7.87 -4.70 12.31
N ARG A 666 -7.79 -5.77 13.11
CA ARG A 666 -7.15 -7.05 12.75
C ARG A 666 -7.82 -7.82 11.60
N LYS A 667 -9.01 -7.39 11.13
CA LYS A 667 -9.71 -7.89 9.93
C LYS A 667 -9.69 -6.91 8.75
N VAL A 668 -8.96 -5.79 8.85
CA VAL A 668 -8.81 -4.79 7.77
C VAL A 668 -7.34 -4.47 7.53
N THR A 669 -6.57 -4.17 8.58
CA THR A 669 -5.15 -3.86 8.48
C THR A 669 -4.33 -4.26 9.71
N SER A 670 -3.32 -5.08 9.46
CA SER A 670 -2.14 -5.25 10.29
C SER A 670 -0.99 -5.51 9.33
N SER A 671 -0.01 -4.60 9.29
CA SER A 671 0.95 -4.55 8.18
C SER A 671 2.37 -4.91 8.61
N ALA A 672 3.10 -5.67 7.80
CA ALA A 672 4.55 -5.86 7.91
C ALA A 672 5.27 -4.79 7.08
N LYS A 673 5.53 -3.59 7.65
CA LYS A 673 6.15 -2.44 6.95
C LYS A 673 7.51 -2.01 7.50
N ARG A 674 7.89 -2.44 8.71
CA ARG A 674 9.18 -2.10 9.33
C ARG A 674 9.73 -3.24 10.19
N GLU A 675 11.05 -3.33 10.25
CA GLU A 675 11.77 -4.16 11.21
C GLU A 675 11.56 -3.65 12.65
N ARG A 676 11.47 -4.57 13.61
CA ARG A 676 11.46 -4.24 15.03
C ARG A 676 12.89 -3.95 15.50
N LYS A 677 13.17 -2.73 15.95
CA LYS A 677 14.45 -2.39 16.59
C LYS A 677 14.50 -3.03 17.99
N ALA A 678 15.67 -3.52 18.41
CA ALA A 678 15.85 -4.28 19.65
C ALA A 678 15.33 -3.60 20.94
N MET A 679 15.30 -2.26 20.99
CA MET A 679 14.82 -1.48 22.15
C MET A 679 13.38 -0.93 21.96
N ASP A 680 12.72 -1.21 20.84
CA ASP A 680 11.37 -0.71 20.55
C ASP A 680 10.30 -1.58 21.20
N LYS A 681 9.45 -0.94 22.01
CA LYS A 681 8.30 -1.59 22.65
C LYS A 681 7.07 -1.65 21.74
N SER A 682 7.07 -0.95 20.62
CA SER A 682 5.96 -0.91 19.67
C SER A 682 6.09 -2.02 18.63
N LEU A 683 5.15 -2.96 18.63
CA LEU A 683 4.96 -3.93 17.55
C LEU A 683 4.12 -3.37 16.38
N HIS A 684 3.74 -2.08 16.43
CA HIS A 684 2.93 -1.47 15.39
C HIS A 684 3.69 -1.46 14.04
N GLN A 685 3.03 -2.02 13.03
CA GLN A 685 3.54 -2.20 11.67
C GLN A 685 4.79 -3.11 11.52
N THR A 686 5.09 -3.98 12.51
CA THR A 686 6.17 -4.99 12.41
C THR A 686 5.63 -6.37 12.02
N PRO A 687 6.46 -7.25 11.42
CA PRO A 687 6.08 -8.64 11.18
C PRO A 687 5.57 -9.38 12.43
N ASP A 688 6.18 -9.13 13.59
CA ASP A 688 5.77 -9.73 14.88
C ASP A 688 4.38 -9.27 15.32
N GLY A 689 4.08 -7.98 15.23
CA GLY A 689 2.76 -7.44 15.57
C GLY A 689 1.66 -7.96 14.65
N SER A 690 1.97 -8.05 13.35
CA SER A 690 1.09 -8.67 12.36
C SER A 690 0.86 -10.16 12.65
N LEU A 691 1.89 -10.91 13.10
CA LEU A 691 1.73 -12.31 13.49
C LEU A 691 0.82 -12.47 14.70
N LEU A 692 0.98 -11.63 15.73
CA LEU A 692 0.11 -11.66 16.91
C LEU A 692 -1.35 -11.37 16.57
N ASP A 693 -1.61 -10.47 15.60
CA ASP A 693 -2.97 -10.23 15.12
C ASP A 693 -3.54 -11.42 14.33
N ILE A 694 -2.73 -12.17 13.59
CA ILE A 694 -3.13 -13.46 12.98
C ILE A 694 -3.45 -14.49 14.08
N MET A 695 -2.64 -14.59 15.14
CA MET A 695 -2.93 -15.51 16.27
C MET A 695 -4.21 -15.11 17.03
N ARG A 696 -4.47 -13.80 17.18
CA ARG A 696 -5.74 -13.28 17.73
C ARG A 696 -6.94 -13.62 16.84
N ASN A 697 -6.77 -13.55 15.52
CA ASN A 697 -7.80 -13.96 14.56
C ASN A 697 -8.07 -15.47 14.62
N ALA A 698 -7.02 -16.29 14.73
CA ALA A 698 -7.13 -17.74 14.89
C ALA A 698 -7.83 -18.12 16.22
N TYR A 699 -7.49 -17.45 17.33
CA TYR A 699 -8.16 -17.61 18.62
C TYR A 699 -9.67 -17.33 18.52
N ASP A 700 -10.05 -16.16 18.01
CA ASP A 700 -11.46 -15.77 17.88
C ASP A 700 -12.26 -16.77 17.02
N LEU A 701 -11.66 -17.23 15.93
CA LEU A 701 -12.24 -18.25 15.05
C LEU A 701 -12.42 -19.59 15.78
N LEU A 702 -11.35 -20.16 16.33
CA LEU A 702 -11.37 -21.51 16.89
C LEU A 702 -12.15 -21.60 18.21
N VAL A 703 -12.10 -20.60 19.07
CA VAL A 703 -12.93 -20.55 20.30
C VAL A 703 -14.42 -20.48 19.95
N SER A 704 -14.79 -19.80 18.85
CA SER A 704 -16.18 -19.83 18.37
C SER A 704 -16.63 -21.21 17.83
N CYS A 705 -15.69 -22.14 17.62
CA CYS A 705 -15.94 -23.56 17.31
C CYS A 705 -16.03 -24.45 18.57
N ASN A 706 -16.08 -23.84 19.77
CA ASN A 706 -16.03 -24.51 21.09
C ASN A 706 -14.68 -25.23 21.38
N ILE A 707 -13.59 -24.80 20.74
CA ILE A 707 -12.23 -25.28 21.05
C ILE A 707 -11.68 -24.49 22.23
N GLN A 708 -11.17 -25.18 23.25
CA GLN A 708 -10.53 -24.55 24.41
C GLN A 708 -9.11 -24.09 24.07
N MET A 709 -8.84 -22.80 24.22
CA MET A 709 -7.53 -22.17 23.94
C MET A 709 -7.27 -21.02 24.91
N ASP A 710 -6.00 -20.73 25.18
CA ASP A 710 -5.60 -19.52 25.89
C ASP A 710 -5.79 -18.28 25.01
N LYS A 711 -6.20 -17.16 25.60
CA LYS A 711 -6.36 -15.89 24.88
C LYS A 711 -5.00 -15.24 24.61
N VAL A 712 -4.78 -14.79 23.38
CA VAL A 712 -3.65 -13.90 23.07
C VAL A 712 -3.89 -12.53 23.70
N GLU A 713 -3.20 -12.27 24.81
CA GLU A 713 -3.26 -11.02 25.57
C GLU A 713 -2.52 -9.85 24.88
N ASP A 714 -2.14 -8.81 25.64
CA ASP A 714 -1.51 -7.60 25.12
C ASP A 714 -0.10 -7.84 24.53
N ASN A 715 0.28 -6.99 23.56
CA ASN A 715 1.58 -7.03 22.88
C ASN A 715 2.77 -6.98 23.85
N THR A 716 2.65 -6.34 25.01
CA THR A 716 3.74 -6.24 25.99
C THR A 716 4.19 -7.57 26.59
N LEU A 717 3.30 -8.57 26.67
CA LEU A 717 3.60 -9.89 27.23
C LEU A 717 4.42 -10.75 26.26
N TYR A 718 4.16 -10.62 24.97
CA TYR A 718 4.77 -11.44 23.90
C TYR A 718 6.00 -10.79 23.26
N LEU A 719 6.38 -9.59 23.70
CA LEU A 719 7.46 -8.79 23.12
C LEU A 719 8.86 -9.45 23.21
N ASN A 720 9.04 -10.36 24.17
CA ASN A 720 10.29 -11.09 24.41
C ASN A 720 10.14 -12.63 24.31
N SER A 721 8.92 -13.17 24.43
CA SER A 721 8.63 -14.61 24.43
C SER A 721 8.13 -15.14 23.09
N GLY A 722 7.70 -14.28 22.16
CA GLY A 722 6.99 -14.72 20.95
C GLY A 722 5.51 -15.01 21.21
N PRO A 723 4.76 -15.52 20.21
CA PRO A 723 3.34 -15.81 20.36
C PRO A 723 3.10 -17.00 21.32
N PRO A 724 1.91 -17.11 21.95
CA PRO A 724 1.59 -18.20 22.87
C PRO A 724 1.33 -19.56 22.19
N PHE A 725 1.14 -19.57 20.88
CA PHE A 725 0.95 -20.74 20.03
C PHE A 725 1.18 -20.31 18.57
N LEU A 726 1.24 -21.28 17.65
CA LEU A 726 1.25 -21.03 16.22
C LEU A 726 0.05 -21.71 15.56
N VAL A 727 -0.82 -20.95 14.90
CA VAL A 727 -1.96 -21.50 14.14
C VAL A 727 -1.94 -20.93 12.73
N PHE A 728 -1.63 -21.79 11.75
CA PHE A 728 -1.58 -21.45 10.33
C PHE A 728 -2.62 -22.27 9.57
N LEU A 729 -3.63 -21.57 9.05
CA LEU A 729 -4.78 -22.15 8.35
C LEU A 729 -4.68 -21.79 6.86
N HIS A 730 -4.71 -22.77 5.97
CA HIS A 730 -4.81 -22.51 4.54
C HIS A 730 -6.08 -21.70 4.23
N PRO A 731 -6.01 -20.56 3.51
CA PRO A 731 -7.19 -19.73 3.23
C PRO A 731 -8.35 -20.51 2.57
N ALA A 732 -8.05 -21.51 1.75
CA ALA A 732 -9.04 -22.40 1.13
C ALA A 732 -9.76 -23.39 2.07
N LEU A 733 -9.41 -23.48 3.36
CA LEU A 733 -10.32 -24.08 4.37
C LEU A 733 -11.68 -23.35 4.33
N GLY A 734 -11.64 -22.05 4.08
CA GLY A 734 -12.78 -21.19 3.76
C GLY A 734 -12.35 -19.73 3.95
N PRO A 735 -12.41 -18.85 2.93
CA PRO A 735 -12.02 -17.45 3.10
C PRO A 735 -12.95 -16.68 4.07
N LEU A 736 -14.13 -17.26 4.37
CA LEU A 736 -15.10 -16.76 5.34
C LEU A 736 -15.08 -17.61 6.62
N TRP A 737 -15.11 -16.97 7.79
CA TRP A 737 -15.07 -17.68 9.08
C TRP A 737 -16.34 -18.52 9.32
N GLU A 738 -17.46 -18.22 8.68
CA GLU A 738 -18.67 -19.08 8.74
C GLU A 738 -18.43 -20.46 8.10
N VAL A 739 -17.61 -20.53 7.05
CA VAL A 739 -17.26 -21.77 6.35
C VAL A 739 -16.29 -22.59 7.19
N ILE A 740 -15.23 -21.96 7.73
CA ILE A 740 -14.25 -22.67 8.55
C ILE A 740 -14.92 -23.23 9.82
N ARG A 741 -15.81 -22.47 10.47
CA ARG A 741 -16.52 -22.90 11.69
C ARG A 741 -17.28 -24.22 11.56
N GLN A 742 -17.69 -24.61 10.35
CA GLN A 742 -18.42 -25.87 10.12
C GLN A 742 -17.50 -27.09 10.01
N LYS A 743 -16.18 -26.87 9.81
CA LYS A 743 -15.14 -27.90 9.74
C LYS A 743 -14.50 -28.22 11.09
N PHE A 744 -14.77 -27.42 12.12
CA PHE A 744 -14.19 -27.54 13.47
C PHE A 744 -15.30 -27.62 14.52
N ARG A 745 -15.20 -28.58 15.43
CA ARG A 745 -16.15 -28.75 16.53
C ARG A 745 -15.45 -29.31 17.77
N GLY A 746 -15.36 -28.50 18.83
CA GLY A 746 -14.91 -28.96 20.14
C GLY A 746 -13.42 -29.34 20.22
N GLY A 747 -12.99 -29.78 21.41
CA GLY A 747 -11.60 -30.12 21.70
C GLY A 747 -10.79 -28.97 22.32
N SER A 748 -9.47 -29.01 22.19
CA SER A 748 -8.54 -28.05 22.83
C SER A 748 -7.21 -27.90 22.10
N ILE A 749 -6.59 -26.73 22.20
CA ILE A 749 -5.19 -26.49 21.79
C ILE A 749 -4.47 -25.82 22.98
N THR A 750 -3.41 -26.44 23.48
CA THR A 750 -2.67 -25.96 24.66
C THR A 750 -1.72 -24.80 24.33
N ASN A 751 -1.28 -24.09 25.38
CA ASN A 751 -0.21 -23.09 25.28
C ASN A 751 1.10 -23.76 24.83
N GLY A 752 1.82 -23.15 23.88
CA GLY A 752 3.00 -23.72 23.25
C GLY A 752 2.71 -24.72 22.12
N SER A 753 1.44 -24.97 21.78
CA SER A 753 1.11 -25.83 20.64
C SER A 753 1.28 -25.14 19.28
N GLU A 754 1.39 -25.96 18.24
CA GLU A 754 1.42 -25.57 16.84
C GLU A 754 0.41 -26.37 16.02
N LEU A 755 -0.42 -25.67 15.25
CA LEU A 755 -1.33 -26.24 14.26
C LEU A 755 -1.03 -25.64 12.89
N GLN A 756 -0.53 -26.45 11.95
CA GLN A 756 -0.39 -26.08 10.55
C GLN A 756 -1.30 -26.95 9.68
N LEU A 757 -2.21 -26.32 8.94
CA LEU A 757 -3.16 -26.98 8.05
C LEU A 757 -3.02 -26.44 6.63
N GLU A 758 -2.31 -27.16 5.78
CA GLU A 758 -2.16 -26.93 4.33
C GLU A 758 -3.11 -27.86 3.56
N ILE A 759 -4.42 -27.68 3.77
CA ILE A 759 -5.47 -28.59 3.30
C ILE A 759 -6.80 -27.82 3.19
N ALA A 760 -7.69 -28.18 2.27
CA ALA A 760 -9.03 -27.58 2.16
C ALA A 760 -10.16 -28.51 2.66
N GLU A 761 -10.12 -29.80 2.33
CA GLU A 761 -11.08 -30.80 2.79
C GLU A 761 -10.64 -31.36 4.15
N PHE A 762 -11.08 -30.69 5.22
CA PHE A 762 -10.68 -30.99 6.60
C PHE A 762 -11.88 -31.17 7.53
N SER A 763 -11.76 -32.04 8.54
CA SER A 763 -12.74 -32.23 9.60
C SER A 763 -12.06 -32.44 10.95
N TRP A 764 -12.37 -31.59 11.92
CA TRP A 764 -11.90 -31.64 13.31
C TRP A 764 -13.10 -31.80 14.24
N VAL A 765 -13.15 -32.92 14.97
CA VAL A 765 -14.18 -33.20 15.97
C VAL A 765 -13.52 -33.63 17.27
N ASP A 766 -13.65 -32.81 18.31
CA ASP A 766 -13.21 -33.06 19.69
C ASP A 766 -11.73 -33.49 19.83
N VAL A 767 -10.87 -32.91 18.99
CA VAL A 767 -9.42 -33.17 18.97
C VAL A 767 -8.70 -32.36 20.05
N GLN A 768 -7.77 -32.98 20.77
CA GLN A 768 -6.93 -32.36 21.77
C GLN A 768 -5.49 -32.29 21.26
N LEU A 769 -4.94 -31.09 21.13
CA LEU A 769 -3.57 -30.84 20.67
C LEU A 769 -2.72 -30.28 21.81
N ASP A 770 -1.69 -31.03 22.17
CA ASP A 770 -0.60 -30.64 23.07
C ASP A 770 0.75 -30.94 22.37
N GLY A 771 1.32 -29.92 21.71
CA GLY A 771 2.50 -30.03 20.85
C GLY A 771 2.26 -29.56 19.41
N SER A 772 2.99 -30.12 18.44
CA SER A 772 2.88 -29.79 17.01
C SER A 772 2.03 -30.81 16.24
N LEU A 773 1.04 -30.31 15.48
CA LEU A 773 0.32 -31.02 14.40
C LEU A 773 0.51 -30.27 13.08
N ILE A 774 1.02 -30.97 12.07
CA ILE A 774 1.28 -30.45 10.73
C ILE A 774 0.59 -31.35 9.71
N ILE A 775 -0.32 -30.79 8.90
CA ILE A 775 -1.02 -31.52 7.83
C ILE A 775 -0.72 -30.84 6.50
N LEU A 776 -0.10 -31.57 5.58
CA LEU A 776 0.31 -31.10 4.26
C LEU A 776 -0.40 -31.93 3.19
N ALA A 777 -1.32 -31.33 2.45
CA ALA A 777 -1.81 -31.88 1.19
C ALA A 777 -1.01 -31.28 0.02
N GLU A 778 -0.62 -32.13 -0.92
CA GLU A 778 0.00 -31.74 -2.19
C GLU A 778 -1.06 -31.06 -3.08
N ASN A 779 -2.14 -31.77 -3.36
CA ASN A 779 -3.32 -31.21 -4.02
C ASN A 779 -4.28 -30.63 -2.97
N ILE A 780 -4.25 -29.31 -2.77
CA ILE A 780 -5.06 -28.65 -1.73
C ILE A 780 -6.49 -28.33 -2.19
N MET A 781 -6.65 -27.85 -3.43
CA MET A 781 -7.92 -27.33 -3.99
C MET A 781 -8.39 -28.10 -5.24
N GLY A 782 -7.69 -29.19 -5.58
CA GLY A 782 -7.77 -29.87 -6.86
C GLY A 782 -6.37 -30.20 -7.37
N PHE A 783 -6.26 -30.62 -8.63
CA PHE A 783 -5.03 -31.11 -9.22
C PHE A 783 -4.42 -30.10 -10.19
N GLU A 784 -3.09 -30.11 -10.31
CA GLU A 784 -2.38 -29.37 -11.34
C GLU A 784 -2.30 -30.18 -12.63
N LYS A 785 -2.58 -29.53 -13.77
CA LYS A 785 -2.41 -30.11 -15.10
C LYS A 785 -1.35 -29.34 -15.85
N SER A 786 -0.24 -30.01 -16.14
CA SER A 786 0.74 -29.58 -17.12
C SER A 786 0.47 -30.28 -18.46
N SER A 787 0.64 -29.55 -19.56
CA SER A 787 0.78 -30.12 -20.91
C SER A 787 2.14 -29.71 -21.45
N GLU A 788 2.74 -30.48 -22.38
CA GLU A 788 4.12 -30.25 -22.83
C GLU A 788 4.38 -28.87 -23.48
N ASN A 789 3.35 -28.04 -23.69
CA ASN A 789 3.44 -26.72 -24.32
C ASN A 789 2.57 -25.62 -23.65
N GLU A 790 2.02 -25.84 -22.46
CA GLU A 790 1.19 -24.85 -21.74
C GLU A 790 1.65 -24.70 -20.28
N ASP A 791 1.52 -23.49 -19.73
CA ASP A 791 1.77 -23.20 -18.30
C ASP A 791 1.00 -24.18 -17.40
N ALA A 792 1.56 -24.61 -16.27
CA ALA A 792 0.82 -25.49 -15.37
C ALA A 792 -0.40 -24.76 -14.79
N MET A 793 -1.57 -25.41 -14.87
CA MET A 793 -2.83 -24.85 -14.39
C MET A 793 -3.45 -25.73 -13.31
N LEU A 794 -3.73 -25.12 -12.16
CA LEU A 794 -4.53 -25.70 -11.09
C LEU A 794 -5.99 -25.77 -11.54
N HIS A 795 -6.52 -26.99 -11.65
CA HIS A 795 -7.94 -27.24 -11.87
C HIS A 795 -8.63 -27.51 -10.54
N TYR A 796 -9.60 -26.67 -10.19
CA TYR A 796 -10.37 -26.86 -8.97
C TYR A 796 -11.24 -28.11 -9.06
N GLY A 797 -11.20 -28.94 -8.02
CA GLY A 797 -11.75 -30.29 -8.05
C GLY A 797 -11.98 -30.89 -6.68
N GLN A 798 -12.39 -32.16 -6.69
CA GLN A 798 -12.49 -33.00 -5.49
C GLN A 798 -11.30 -33.98 -5.35
N GLN A 799 -10.42 -34.02 -6.36
CA GLN A 799 -9.13 -34.72 -6.33
C GLN A 799 -8.14 -33.90 -5.50
N CYS A 800 -8.21 -34.06 -4.18
CA CYS A 800 -7.41 -33.31 -3.23
C CYS A 800 -7.22 -34.11 -1.93
N GLY A 801 -6.14 -33.80 -1.22
CA GLY A 801 -5.83 -34.44 0.06
C GLY A 801 -6.92 -34.12 1.09
N LYS A 802 -7.42 -35.14 1.80
CA LYS A 802 -8.46 -34.99 2.83
C LYS A 802 -8.02 -35.52 4.18
N CYS A 803 -8.41 -34.85 5.26
CA CYS A 803 -8.10 -35.32 6.61
C CYS A 803 -9.28 -35.14 7.56
N ARG A 804 -9.57 -36.18 8.34
CA ARG A 804 -10.65 -36.22 9.32
C ARG A 804 -10.11 -36.79 10.63
N LEU A 805 -10.25 -35.98 11.68
CA LEU A 805 -9.81 -36.29 13.03
C LEU A 805 -11.02 -36.27 13.96
N GLN A 806 -11.33 -37.41 14.60
CA GLN A 806 -12.45 -37.56 15.54
C GLN A 806 -11.97 -38.11 16.88
N ASN A 807 -12.15 -37.37 17.97
CA ASN A 807 -11.72 -37.75 19.32
C ASN A 807 -10.22 -38.12 19.38
N VAL A 808 -9.39 -37.43 18.59
CA VAL A 808 -7.94 -37.68 18.53
C VAL A 808 -7.23 -36.86 19.59
N LYS A 809 -6.30 -37.47 20.33
CA LYS A 809 -5.42 -36.74 21.25
C LYS A 809 -3.98 -36.80 20.74
N ILE A 810 -3.33 -35.64 20.66
CA ILE A 810 -1.94 -35.48 20.21
C ILE A 810 -1.13 -34.96 21.39
N GLU A 811 -0.07 -35.69 21.76
CA GLU A 811 0.83 -35.34 22.86
C GLU A 811 2.29 -35.48 22.38
N ASN A 812 2.98 -34.38 22.09
CA ASN A 812 4.39 -34.39 21.69
C ASN A 812 5.11 -33.11 22.15
N LYS A 813 6.45 -33.12 22.12
CA LYS A 813 7.27 -31.97 22.58
C LYS A 813 7.13 -30.69 21.74
N GLY A 814 6.59 -30.76 20.52
CA GLY A 814 6.32 -29.61 19.66
C GLY A 814 7.54 -28.75 19.31
N VAL A 815 7.31 -27.45 19.14
CA VAL A 815 8.33 -26.41 18.87
C VAL A 815 9.27 -26.25 20.07
N ASP A 816 10.59 -26.12 19.81
CA ASP A 816 11.52 -25.67 20.85
C ASP A 816 11.43 -24.15 21.03
N TRP A 817 10.47 -23.72 21.86
CA TRP A 817 10.25 -22.31 22.21
C TRP A 817 11.44 -21.63 22.91
N LYS A 818 12.50 -22.37 23.27
CA LYS A 818 13.73 -21.83 23.86
C LYS A 818 14.85 -21.62 22.84
N SER A 819 14.70 -22.12 21.61
CA SER A 819 15.70 -21.89 20.54
C SER A 819 15.79 -20.40 20.19
N SER A 820 17.01 -19.86 20.23
CA SER A 820 17.30 -18.49 19.79
C SER A 820 17.24 -18.31 18.26
N GLU A 821 17.20 -19.42 17.51
CA GLU A 821 17.18 -19.41 16.04
C GLU A 821 15.76 -19.30 15.45
N ASN A 822 14.73 -19.39 16.31
CA ASN A 822 13.33 -19.25 15.95
C ASN A 822 13.00 -17.83 15.47
N VAL A 823 12.39 -17.74 14.29
CA VAL A 823 11.79 -16.52 13.75
C VAL A 823 10.32 -16.80 13.45
N TYR A 824 9.49 -16.69 14.49
CA TYR A 824 8.07 -17.08 14.47
C TYR A 824 7.27 -16.47 13.32
N TRP A 825 7.50 -15.20 12.97
CA TRP A 825 6.78 -14.52 11.88
C TRP A 825 7.22 -14.96 10.48
N GLN A 826 8.40 -15.57 10.33
CA GLN A 826 8.80 -16.28 9.11
C GLN A 826 8.30 -17.73 9.08
N HIS A 827 7.76 -18.23 10.20
CA HIS A 827 7.56 -19.66 10.49
C HIS A 827 8.85 -20.51 10.40
N LYS A 828 10.02 -19.88 10.58
CA LYS A 828 11.29 -20.59 10.77
C LYS A 828 11.37 -21.00 12.24
N VAL A 829 10.96 -22.22 12.57
CA VAL A 829 10.97 -22.73 13.96
C VAL A 829 11.57 -24.14 14.04
N ASP A 830 12.36 -24.36 15.08
CA ASP A 830 12.91 -25.67 15.43
C ASP A 830 11.86 -26.50 16.18
N ARG A 831 11.83 -27.82 15.96
CA ARG A 831 10.88 -28.76 16.59
C ARG A 831 11.62 -29.93 17.21
N LEU A 832 11.15 -30.37 18.37
CA LEU A 832 11.68 -31.51 19.11
C LEU A 832 10.97 -32.80 18.72
N GLU A 833 9.65 -32.74 18.54
CA GLU A 833 8.78 -33.82 18.09
C GLU A 833 7.55 -33.19 17.39
N SER A 834 6.88 -33.92 16.50
CA SER A 834 5.65 -33.49 15.85
C SER A 834 4.80 -34.68 15.38
N VAL A 835 3.49 -34.47 15.21
CA VAL A 835 2.68 -35.33 14.34
C VAL A 835 2.58 -34.65 12.98
N LYS A 836 3.22 -35.23 11.97
CA LYS A 836 3.20 -34.75 10.59
C LYS A 836 2.44 -35.73 9.69
N ILE A 837 1.44 -35.23 8.98
CA ILE A 837 0.64 -35.97 7.99
C ILE A 837 0.91 -35.35 6.63
N VAL A 838 1.29 -36.18 5.65
CA VAL A 838 1.55 -35.80 4.26
C VAL A 838 0.60 -36.60 3.36
N LEU A 839 -0.17 -35.89 2.53
CA LEU A 839 -1.19 -36.44 1.64
C LEU A 839 -0.80 -36.15 0.19
N HIS A 840 -0.43 -37.19 -0.54
CA HIS A 840 -0.10 -37.10 -1.96
C HIS A 840 -1.36 -37.17 -2.82
N GLY A 841 -1.47 -36.36 -3.86
CA GLY A 841 -2.64 -36.37 -4.76
C GLY A 841 -4.00 -36.34 -4.04
N ASN A 842 -4.86 -37.33 -4.30
CA ASN A 842 -6.19 -37.51 -3.69
C ASN A 842 -6.17 -38.41 -2.43
N ALA A 843 -5.06 -38.44 -1.69
CA ALA A 843 -4.92 -39.24 -0.47
C ALA A 843 -5.83 -38.78 0.69
N GLU A 844 -6.23 -39.74 1.54
CA GLU A 844 -7.11 -39.48 2.68
C GLU A 844 -6.51 -40.00 4.00
N PHE A 845 -6.62 -39.22 5.08
CA PHE A 845 -6.23 -39.63 6.42
C PHE A 845 -7.41 -39.54 7.39
N ASP A 846 -7.77 -40.68 7.98
CA ASP A 846 -8.84 -40.80 8.97
C ASP A 846 -8.23 -41.26 10.30
N ALA A 847 -8.26 -40.43 11.34
CA ALA A 847 -7.90 -40.87 12.69
C ALA A 847 -9.09 -40.74 13.64
N ARG A 848 -9.35 -41.81 14.40
CA ARG A 848 -10.52 -41.88 15.28
C ARG A 848 -10.24 -42.58 16.61
N ASP A 849 -10.74 -41.99 17.69
CA ASP A 849 -10.75 -42.57 19.05
C ASP A 849 -9.35 -43.07 19.47
N VAL A 850 -8.32 -42.22 19.29
CA VAL A 850 -6.90 -42.61 19.33
C VAL A 850 -5.98 -41.54 19.94
N VAL A 851 -4.88 -41.98 20.56
CA VAL A 851 -3.87 -41.10 21.16
C VAL A 851 -2.53 -41.25 20.44
N LEU A 852 -2.07 -40.19 19.78
CA LEU A 852 -0.80 -40.10 19.07
C LEU A 852 0.23 -39.43 20.00
N LYS A 853 1.19 -40.23 20.51
CA LYS A 853 2.22 -39.76 21.45
C LYS A 853 3.61 -39.76 20.83
N GLY A 854 4.36 -38.67 21.01
CA GLY A 854 5.72 -38.50 20.48
C GLY A 854 5.74 -38.07 19.01
N ASP A 855 6.88 -38.30 18.35
CA ASP A 855 7.09 -37.96 16.95
C ASP A 855 6.50 -39.02 16.00
N HIS A 856 5.69 -38.58 15.03
CA HIS A 856 5.06 -39.44 14.00
C HIS A 856 5.10 -38.75 12.65
N LEU A 857 5.46 -39.52 11.62
CA LEU A 857 5.30 -39.14 10.21
C LEU A 857 4.36 -40.15 9.54
N PHE A 858 3.23 -39.66 9.03
CA PHE A 858 2.28 -40.41 8.22
C PHE A 858 2.32 -39.90 6.79
N GLU A 859 2.84 -40.71 5.86
CA GLU A 859 2.82 -40.42 4.43
C GLU A 859 1.76 -41.32 3.77
N VAL A 860 0.75 -40.70 3.17
CA VAL A 860 -0.35 -41.40 2.51
C VAL A 860 -0.21 -41.25 0.99
N PRO A 861 0.02 -42.35 0.23
CA PRO A 861 0.15 -42.30 -1.22
C PRO A 861 -1.12 -41.85 -1.93
N ASP A 862 -0.97 -41.31 -3.14
CA ASP A 862 -2.09 -40.94 -4.00
C ASP A 862 -3.06 -42.13 -4.21
N GLY A 863 -4.36 -41.82 -4.27
CA GLY A 863 -5.44 -42.80 -4.39
C GLY A 863 -5.60 -43.73 -3.19
N HIS A 864 -4.98 -43.47 -2.03
CA HIS A 864 -5.11 -44.31 -0.83
C HIS A 864 -5.69 -43.56 0.38
N ARG A 865 -6.35 -44.32 1.26
CA ARG A 865 -6.84 -43.88 2.56
C ARG A 865 -6.09 -44.61 3.68
N LEU A 866 -5.50 -43.85 4.60
CA LEU A 866 -4.92 -44.36 5.84
C LEU A 866 -5.91 -44.14 6.99
N GLN A 867 -6.39 -45.25 7.58
CA GLN A 867 -7.18 -45.24 8.81
C GLN A 867 -6.30 -45.55 10.02
N ILE A 868 -6.40 -44.73 11.06
CA ILE A 868 -5.71 -44.88 12.36
C ILE A 868 -6.75 -44.97 13.49
N VAL A 869 -6.74 -46.09 14.21
CA VAL A 869 -7.63 -46.32 15.37
C VAL A 869 -6.85 -46.97 16.53
N THR A 870 -7.42 -46.97 17.73
CA THR A 870 -6.88 -47.78 18.84
C THR A 870 -7.11 -49.27 18.57
N GLY A 871 -6.06 -50.08 18.65
CA GLY A 871 -6.10 -51.54 18.54
C GLY A 871 -5.57 -52.25 19.80
N ASP A 872 -5.68 -53.58 19.82
CA ASP A 872 -5.46 -54.42 21.01
C ASP A 872 -4.06 -54.28 21.66
N SER A 873 -3.05 -53.84 20.90
CA SER A 873 -1.67 -53.67 21.36
C SER A 873 -1.06 -52.29 21.05
N GLY A 874 -1.86 -51.28 20.73
CA GLY A 874 -1.37 -49.93 20.42
C GLY A 874 -2.16 -49.25 19.30
N LEU A 875 -1.45 -48.55 18.39
CA LEU A 875 -2.05 -47.98 17.18
C LEU A 875 -2.32 -49.10 16.17
N SER A 876 -3.56 -49.16 15.66
CA SER A 876 -3.90 -49.94 14.48
C SER A 876 -3.95 -49.02 13.28
N SER A 877 -3.19 -49.37 12.23
CA SER A 877 -3.16 -48.63 10.96
C SER A 877 -3.61 -49.54 9.81
N THR A 878 -4.49 -49.04 8.96
CA THR A 878 -4.98 -49.75 7.77
C THR A 878 -4.90 -48.83 6.57
N MET A 879 -4.20 -49.26 5.52
CA MET A 879 -4.08 -48.53 4.26
C MET A 879 -4.95 -49.22 3.21
N GLU A 880 -5.89 -48.48 2.62
CA GLU A 880 -6.88 -48.99 1.67
C GLU A 880 -6.85 -48.17 0.38
N PRO A 881 -6.99 -48.78 -0.82
CA PRO A 881 -7.14 -48.03 -2.05
C PRO A 881 -8.55 -47.41 -2.15
N ILE A 882 -8.64 -46.23 -2.74
CA ILE A 882 -9.90 -45.56 -3.09
C ILE A 882 -10.37 -46.16 -4.43
N ILE A 883 -11.55 -46.80 -4.42
CA ILE A 883 -12.06 -47.64 -5.52
C ILE A 883 -12.37 -46.80 -6.78
N ASP A 884 -12.16 -47.36 -7.97
CA ASP A 884 -12.19 -46.66 -9.27
C ASP A 884 -13.38 -45.70 -9.50
N GLU A 885 -14.61 -46.05 -9.10
CA GLU A 885 -15.78 -45.17 -9.28
C GLU A 885 -15.78 -43.94 -8.36
N THR A 886 -15.17 -44.02 -7.17
CA THR A 886 -15.00 -42.90 -6.24
C THR A 886 -13.62 -42.26 -6.31
N SER A 887 -12.68 -42.83 -7.07
CA SER A 887 -11.27 -42.38 -7.21
C SER A 887 -11.08 -40.89 -7.53
N ILE A 888 -12.04 -40.24 -8.22
CA ILE A 888 -12.01 -38.81 -8.56
C ILE A 888 -12.50 -37.92 -7.39
N CYS A 889 -13.38 -38.44 -6.54
CA CYS A 889 -14.02 -37.69 -5.46
C CYS A 889 -13.44 -38.02 -4.08
N GLY A 890 -12.78 -39.18 -3.93
CA GLY A 890 -12.43 -39.77 -2.65
C GLY A 890 -13.62 -40.41 -1.92
N SER A 891 -13.44 -40.79 -0.66
CA SER A 891 -14.52 -41.43 0.13
C SER A 891 -15.48 -40.42 0.79
N TRP A 892 -15.12 -39.14 0.84
CA TRP A 892 -16.02 -38.07 1.29
C TRP A 892 -15.61 -36.69 0.76
N HIS A 893 -16.52 -35.72 0.80
CA HIS A 893 -16.19 -34.30 0.58
C HIS A 893 -17.20 -33.37 1.27
N TRP A 894 -16.82 -32.12 1.53
CA TRP A 894 -17.77 -31.07 1.90
C TRP A 894 -18.51 -30.55 0.66
N LYS A 895 -19.83 -30.69 0.66
CA LYS A 895 -20.75 -30.06 -0.29
C LYS A 895 -21.22 -28.73 0.28
N TYR A 896 -21.16 -27.69 -0.54
CA TYR A 896 -21.46 -26.32 -0.15
C TYR A 896 -22.83 -25.94 -0.69
N THR A 897 -23.65 -25.31 0.13
CA THR A 897 -24.96 -24.77 -0.24
C THR A 897 -25.11 -23.36 0.31
N LEU A 898 -25.84 -22.50 -0.40
CA LEU A 898 -26.08 -21.11 -0.01
C LEU A 898 -27.56 -20.94 0.32
N HIS A 899 -27.88 -20.60 1.56
CA HIS A 899 -29.26 -20.42 2.04
C HIS A 899 -29.38 -19.11 2.81
N ASN A 900 -30.29 -18.23 2.35
CA ASN A 900 -30.50 -16.90 2.94
C ASN A 900 -29.20 -16.11 3.18
N SER A 901 -28.25 -16.22 2.26
CA SER A 901 -26.94 -15.56 2.30
C SER A 901 -25.97 -16.04 3.40
N HIS A 902 -26.20 -17.24 3.94
CA HIS A 902 -25.25 -17.97 4.77
C HIS A 902 -24.84 -19.28 4.08
N PHE A 903 -23.57 -19.66 4.21
CA PHE A 903 -23.04 -20.91 3.66
C PHE A 903 -23.31 -22.08 4.62
N ASN A 904 -23.86 -23.18 4.09
CA ASN A 904 -24.11 -24.42 4.83
C ASN A 904 -23.33 -25.57 4.18
N LEU A 905 -22.54 -26.29 5.00
CA LEU A 905 -21.65 -27.37 4.60
C LEU A 905 -22.22 -28.73 5.04
N GLU A 906 -22.46 -29.60 4.05
CA GLU A 906 -22.90 -30.98 4.25
C GLU A 906 -21.73 -31.93 3.92
N MET A 907 -21.35 -32.82 4.85
CA MET A 907 -20.36 -33.86 4.54
C MET A 907 -21.05 -34.99 3.78
N VAL A 908 -20.72 -35.14 2.50
CA VAL A 908 -21.18 -36.24 1.66
C VAL A 908 -20.16 -37.38 1.77
N GLN A 909 -20.63 -38.59 2.09
CA GLN A 909 -19.85 -39.83 2.02
C GLN A 909 -20.27 -40.60 0.75
N LEU A 910 -19.31 -41.24 0.09
CA LEU A 910 -19.47 -41.88 -1.22
C LEU A 910 -19.22 -43.40 -1.14
#